data_AF-A0A9P9I833-F1
#
_entry.id   AF-A0A9P9I833-F1
#
_cell.length_a   1.000
_cell.length_b   1.000
_cell.length_c   1.000
_cell.angle_alpha   90.00
_cell.angle_beta   90.00
_cell.angle_gamma   90.00
#
_symmetry.space_group_name_H-M   'P 1'
#
loop_
_entity.id
_entity.type
_entity.pdbx_description
1 polymer ?
#
loop_
_entity_poly.entity_id
_entity_poly.type
_entity_poly.pdbx_seq_one_letter_code
_entity_poly.pdbx_strand_id
1 'polypeptide(L)'
;MAYHVAPWRTMLLRPDAEVSTISGWGRATTTGSPKSLDVPRVLPECEWRYALLTGADSYIYYRSLRNGRTRDAVLTPGRCESAPLRAMALEALSVVASLLAVVRSSTKAASLCFHYSKDVKNAKDDIDRLQLEATNLKKASESVQLLLKGPNGARLEVSQELLVAARNSIPQLRELEQVLNPGTARKAMSRVGIRALKWPFQSKDVEKIAQGLGRCTHAISLGLQVDDTAILLEVDQNVLHVDEKLLDIDQKAVFDRLPVAVQASFDSHAEEHNPICFQNTRVDLLRQISERADDTRAEAIFRLNGMAGTGKSTISRTVASSFATTGRLGASFFFKRGEADQGSLSKFVTTIAAQLVSRVPAFAPHVKNAIDADITILGQAAQEQFKKLILEPLSRIPQDAQKDTTLVVVIDALDECGRDDDVKLINLFSHIKTLQSPRLRIFVTSRPDLPIRLGFSAIKGKYQDLVLHEIPKHIVEHDISAFLQHELAAIRNNYNNSVPKDRQLPTSWPGQSNVQVLVHMAVPLFIFAATVCRFLAERKCGNPDKQLQEVLKYQTRSQESQLDATYLPVLDRLVVGLPTRQRDRVLREFRVIVGSIVILASPLSTCALAQILSASIDTIDDRLDFLHAVLSIPSSSSSPIRLLHLSFRDFLVDTEKRGKNPFWVDENHSHEKMAENCLRVMNERLRTDICDVKAPGTNRSAINPQKVDACLPPEVQYTCLHWVYHIHHARDRVSDGGPVRAFLTHHCLHWMEALSLMGRASESLGIIKTLQSHLNPEASAKISSILSDAIRFILANVSIIDKTPLQIYSSALAFAPDKSIIRHTFESDIPSWISLAPEAETDWNSCLQTLEGHSSPVRSVAFSHNSALVSSASDDWTVRIWRTDTGDCIRNSRAIAARLGR
;
A
#
# COMPACT_ATOMS: atom_id res chain seq x y z
N MET A 1 61.24 14.77 -22.27
CA MET A 1 60.50 14.14 -23.39
C MET A 1 59.20 14.91 -23.56
N ALA A 2 59.13 15.69 -24.64
CA ALA A 2 58.01 16.54 -25.04
C ALA A 2 56.80 15.68 -25.45
N TYR A 3 55.55 16.12 -25.31
CA TYR A 3 54.90 17.01 -26.28
C TYR A 3 53.88 17.99 -25.66
N HIS A 4 53.74 19.09 -26.39
CA HIS A 4 53.17 20.39 -26.08
C HIS A 4 51.63 20.47 -26.09
N VAL A 5 51.15 21.47 -25.35
CA VAL A 5 49.86 22.17 -25.48
C VAL A 5 49.89 23.15 -26.67
N ALA A 6 48.86 23.15 -27.54
CA ALA A 6 48.35 24.32 -28.30
C ALA A 6 47.06 23.99 -29.12
N PRO A 7 46.22 25.00 -29.49
CA PRO A 7 44.76 24.90 -29.66
C PRO A 7 44.23 25.15 -31.10
N TRP A 8 42.96 24.78 -31.39
CA TRP A 8 42.20 25.18 -32.59
C TRP A 8 40.73 25.42 -32.22
N ARG A 9 40.27 26.68 -32.06
CA ARG A 9 39.65 27.56 -33.08
C ARG A 9 38.46 26.96 -33.85
N THR A 10 37.27 27.39 -33.42
CA THR A 10 36.11 27.84 -34.20
C THR A 10 36.01 27.36 -35.65
N MET A 11 35.04 26.50 -35.92
CA MET A 11 34.44 26.38 -37.25
C MET A 11 32.92 26.41 -37.10
N LEU A 12 32.34 27.55 -37.46
CA LEU A 12 30.92 27.74 -37.74
C LEU A 12 30.52 26.77 -38.86
N LEU A 13 29.63 25.83 -38.57
CA LEU A 13 28.86 25.14 -39.61
C LEU A 13 27.45 25.71 -39.59
N ARG A 14 27.10 26.40 -40.69
CA ARG A 14 25.74 26.78 -41.05
C ARG A 14 24.88 25.54 -41.25
N PRO A 15 23.57 25.60 -40.97
CA PRO A 15 22.63 24.56 -41.32
C PRO A 15 22.17 24.77 -42.77
N ASP A 16 22.61 23.91 -43.68
CA ASP A 16 21.99 23.70 -44.99
C ASP A 16 21.83 22.18 -45.18
N ALA A 17 20.61 21.68 -45.01
CA ALA A 17 20.08 20.47 -45.67
C ALA A 17 18.59 20.28 -45.31
N GLU A 18 17.75 20.82 -46.19
CA GLU A 18 16.56 20.20 -46.78
C GLU A 18 15.46 19.62 -45.87
N VAL A 19 14.45 20.47 -45.65
CA VAL A 19 13.06 20.05 -45.40
C VAL A 19 12.52 19.40 -46.68
N SER A 20 12.27 18.09 -46.65
CA SER A 20 11.49 17.40 -47.69
C SER A 20 10.00 17.67 -47.48
N THR A 21 9.49 18.71 -48.13
CA THR A 21 8.05 18.90 -48.35
C THR A 21 7.54 17.86 -49.34
N ILE A 22 6.75 16.89 -48.85
CA ILE A 22 5.91 16.06 -49.73
C ILE A 22 4.68 16.89 -50.10
N SER A 23 4.75 17.55 -51.24
CA SER A 23 3.59 18.12 -51.96
C SER A 23 3.23 17.19 -53.11
N GLY A 24 2.02 16.64 -53.12
CA GLY A 24 1.53 15.94 -54.31
C GLY A 24 0.28 15.12 -54.09
N TRP A 25 -0.89 15.77 -54.00
CA TRP A 25 -2.16 15.18 -54.48
C TRP A 25 -2.93 16.27 -55.24
N GLY A 26 -3.13 16.01 -56.52
CA GLY A 26 -3.68 16.92 -57.51
C GLY A 26 -5.17 17.18 -57.34
N ARG A 27 -5.57 18.41 -57.66
CA ARG A 27 -6.94 18.88 -57.78
C ARG A 27 -7.46 18.51 -59.18
N ALA A 28 -8.56 17.77 -59.27
CA ALA A 28 -9.42 17.77 -60.44
C ALA A 28 -10.57 18.75 -60.19
N THR A 29 -10.60 19.84 -60.94
CA THR A 29 -11.68 20.81 -60.98
C THR A 29 -12.68 20.45 -62.07
N THR A 30 -13.96 20.33 -61.73
CA THR A 30 -15.05 20.61 -62.68
C THR A 30 -15.99 21.65 -62.06
N THR A 31 -16.07 22.76 -62.77
CA THR A 31 -16.86 23.95 -62.52
C THR A 31 -18.34 23.73 -62.84
N GLY A 32 -19.24 24.28 -62.02
CA GLY A 32 -20.66 24.39 -62.35
C GLY A 32 -21.51 24.94 -61.20
N SER A 33 -21.65 26.26 -61.14
CA SER A 33 -22.74 26.97 -60.44
C SER A 33 -23.28 28.03 -61.44
N PRO A 34 -24.42 28.72 -61.24
CA PRO A 34 -25.24 28.82 -60.02
C PRO A 34 -26.77 28.80 -60.25
N LYS A 35 -27.55 28.80 -59.16
CA LYS A 35 -28.69 29.73 -58.96
C LYS A 35 -29.20 29.77 -57.51
N SER A 36 -29.43 31.02 -57.09
CA SER A 36 -29.99 31.62 -55.87
C SER A 36 -31.29 31.04 -55.29
N LEU A 37 -31.52 31.16 -53.97
CA LEU A 37 -32.41 32.16 -53.34
C LEU A 37 -32.59 31.94 -51.81
N ASP A 38 -32.39 33.04 -51.07
CA ASP A 38 -33.06 33.59 -49.88
C ASP A 38 -33.31 32.85 -48.52
N VAL A 39 -33.06 33.66 -47.49
CA VAL A 39 -33.23 33.61 -46.01
C VAL A 39 -34.73 33.88 -45.67
N PRO A 40 -35.38 33.41 -44.56
CA PRO A 40 -35.08 33.88 -43.19
C PRO A 40 -35.42 33.02 -41.94
N ARG A 41 -34.92 33.55 -40.80
CA ARG A 41 -35.17 33.27 -39.37
C ARG A 41 -36.66 33.16 -38.98
N VAL A 42 -36.96 32.47 -37.85
CA VAL A 42 -37.84 32.87 -36.71
C VAL A 42 -37.94 31.71 -35.65
N LEU A 43 -37.89 32.04 -34.36
CA LEU A 43 -38.22 31.24 -33.13
C LEU A 43 -39.74 31.40 -32.79
N PRO A 44 -40.32 30.85 -31.70
CA PRO A 44 -40.53 29.47 -31.23
C PRO A 44 -42.04 29.20 -30.87
N GLU A 45 -42.31 28.12 -30.12
CA GLU A 45 -43.54 27.76 -29.32
C GLU A 45 -44.72 26.97 -29.93
N CYS A 46 -45.17 25.94 -29.18
CA CYS A 46 -46.55 25.62 -28.73
C CYS A 46 -46.55 24.28 -27.95
N GLU A 47 -46.82 24.25 -26.63
CA GLU A 47 -48.12 24.06 -25.89
C GLU A 47 -48.68 22.61 -25.93
N TRP A 48 -49.26 21.96 -24.91
CA TRP A 48 -50.31 22.27 -23.89
C TRP A 48 -50.16 21.31 -22.67
N ARG A 49 -50.30 21.67 -21.37
CA ARG A 49 -51.44 22.11 -20.51
C ARG A 49 -52.45 21.03 -20.05
N TYR A 50 -52.62 20.94 -18.72
CA TYR A 50 -53.90 20.65 -18.03
C TYR A 50 -54.00 21.49 -16.74
N ALA A 51 -55.16 22.13 -16.55
CA ALA A 51 -55.63 22.82 -15.34
C ALA A 51 -56.89 22.07 -14.83
N LEU A 52 -57.31 22.08 -13.55
CA LEU A 52 -58.11 23.11 -12.89
C LEU A 52 -58.59 22.56 -11.52
N LEU A 53 -58.71 23.40 -10.49
CA LEU A 53 -59.95 23.63 -9.72
C LEU A 53 -59.73 24.67 -8.59
N THR A 54 -60.72 25.54 -8.42
CA THR A 54 -60.76 26.76 -7.58
C THR A 54 -62.00 26.79 -6.68
N GLY A 55 -61.94 27.54 -5.57
CA GLY A 55 -63.08 28.13 -4.82
C GLY A 55 -63.36 27.47 -3.44
N ALA A 56 -63.82 28.12 -2.36
CA ALA A 56 -64.16 29.51 -2.02
C ALA A 56 -64.33 29.62 -0.46
N ASP A 57 -64.28 30.86 0.05
CA ASP A 57 -64.88 31.42 1.28
C ASP A 57 -64.48 30.99 2.72
N SER A 58 -63.98 31.97 3.51
CA SER A 58 -64.58 32.44 4.79
C SER A 58 -63.70 33.50 5.48
N TYR A 59 -64.16 34.76 5.48
CA TYR A 59 -63.65 35.91 6.24
C TYR A 59 -64.20 35.93 7.68
N ILE A 60 -63.39 36.34 8.68
CA ILE A 60 -63.88 37.06 9.87
C ILE A 60 -63.03 38.33 10.06
N TYR A 61 -63.74 39.46 10.02
CA TYR A 61 -63.28 40.84 10.16
C TYR A 61 -63.18 41.26 11.63
N TYR A 62 -62.16 42.06 11.97
CA TYR A 62 -62.20 42.94 13.16
C TYR A 62 -62.84 44.27 12.77
N ARG A 63 -63.87 44.69 13.52
CA ARG A 63 -64.49 46.02 13.48
C ARG A 63 -64.05 46.78 14.73
N SER A 64 -63.38 47.91 14.58
CA SER A 64 -63.28 48.94 15.62
C SER A 64 -63.81 50.26 15.07
N LEU A 65 -64.96 50.67 15.61
CA LEU A 65 -65.41 52.04 15.64
C LEU A 65 -64.83 52.67 16.90
N ARG A 66 -64.03 53.74 16.76
CA ARG A 66 -64.15 54.97 17.56
C ARG A 66 -63.09 55.96 17.14
N ASN A 67 -63.52 57.10 16.61
CA ASN A 67 -62.73 58.32 16.61
C ASN A 67 -63.44 59.35 17.47
N GLY A 68 -62.65 60.02 18.30
CA GLY A 68 -63.08 61.17 19.09
C GLY A 68 -62.23 61.29 20.33
N ARG A 69 -61.12 62.03 20.23
CA ARG A 69 -60.36 62.63 21.34
C ARG A 69 -60.38 61.85 22.67
N THR A 70 -59.30 61.12 22.95
CA THR A 70 -58.44 61.33 24.13
C THR A 70 -57.16 60.50 24.01
N ARG A 71 -56.01 61.19 24.01
CA ARG A 71 -54.61 60.77 24.26
C ARG A 71 -53.85 59.89 23.25
N ASP A 72 -52.76 60.51 22.79
CA ASP A 72 -51.39 60.03 22.55
C ASP A 72 -51.06 59.03 21.42
N ALA A 73 -50.63 59.64 20.30
CA ALA A 73 -49.38 59.42 19.56
C ALA A 73 -49.12 58.16 18.69
N VAL A 74 -48.70 58.48 17.44
CA VAL A 74 -47.88 57.76 16.43
C VAL A 74 -48.49 56.60 15.62
N LEU A 75 -48.66 56.81 14.29
CA LEU A 75 -48.13 56.00 13.17
C LEU A 75 -48.84 56.28 11.80
N THR A 76 -48.05 56.29 10.73
CA THR A 76 -48.43 56.10 9.30
C THR A 76 -47.65 54.89 8.73
N PRO A 77 -48.15 54.19 7.67
CA PRO A 77 -47.91 52.75 7.50
C PRO A 77 -46.75 52.37 6.57
N GLY A 78 -46.13 51.22 6.86
CA GLY A 78 -45.22 50.49 5.99
C GLY A 78 -45.32 48.97 6.19
N ARG A 79 -44.76 48.22 5.22
CA ARG A 79 -44.48 46.77 5.13
C ARG A 79 -45.55 45.84 4.52
N CYS A 80 -45.18 45.22 3.39
CA CYS A 80 -45.60 43.88 3.03
C CYS A 80 -44.52 43.18 2.16
N GLU A 81 -43.48 42.64 2.81
CA GLU A 81 -42.53 41.67 2.25
C GLU A 81 -42.06 40.75 3.40
N SER A 82 -42.80 39.66 3.68
CA SER A 82 -42.32 38.58 4.57
C SER A 82 -43.16 37.29 4.50
N ALA A 83 -43.76 36.95 3.36
CA ALA A 83 -44.57 35.73 3.23
C ALA A 83 -43.78 34.46 2.84
N PRO A 84 -42.79 34.47 1.91
CA PRO A 84 -42.08 33.25 1.50
C PRO A 84 -41.12 32.72 2.58
N LEU A 85 -40.41 33.61 3.27
CA LEU A 85 -39.45 33.27 4.33
C LEU A 85 -40.11 32.63 5.57
N ARG A 86 -41.39 32.92 5.83
CA ARG A 86 -42.13 32.30 6.96
C ARG A 86 -42.59 30.88 6.67
N ALA A 87 -42.93 30.56 5.41
CA ALA A 87 -43.32 29.22 5.01
C ALA A 87 -42.12 28.24 5.03
N MET A 88 -40.98 28.66 4.46
CA MET A 88 -39.74 27.86 4.45
C MET A 88 -39.20 27.59 5.87
N ALA A 89 -39.26 28.58 6.76
CA ALA A 89 -38.87 28.40 8.16
C ALA A 89 -39.77 27.39 8.90
N LEU A 90 -41.07 27.34 8.57
CA LEU A 90 -42.02 26.41 9.18
C LEU A 90 -41.76 24.96 8.75
N GLU A 91 -41.39 24.74 7.49
CA GLU A 91 -41.06 23.42 6.94
C GLU A 91 -39.74 22.87 7.50
N ALA A 92 -38.70 23.71 7.57
CA ALA A 92 -37.42 23.35 8.19
C ALA A 92 -37.58 22.97 9.67
N LEU A 93 -38.39 23.71 10.42
CA LEU A 93 -38.73 23.39 11.81
C LEU A 93 -39.46 22.04 11.92
N SER A 94 -40.30 21.68 10.94
CA SER A 94 -41.03 20.41 10.94
C SER A 94 -40.14 19.19 10.68
N VAL A 95 -39.09 19.34 9.87
CA VAL A 95 -38.08 18.28 9.64
C VAL A 95 -37.19 18.11 10.87
N VAL A 96 -36.70 19.20 11.44
CA VAL A 96 -35.87 19.16 12.66
C VAL A 96 -36.63 18.51 13.82
N ALA A 97 -37.92 18.81 13.98
CA ALA A 97 -38.78 18.19 14.99
C ALA A 97 -38.96 16.67 14.75
N SER A 98 -39.12 16.26 13.48
CA SER A 98 -39.28 14.86 13.09
C SER A 98 -37.98 14.07 13.31
N LEU A 99 -36.83 14.62 12.93
CA LEU A 99 -35.51 14.02 13.17
C LEU A 99 -35.18 13.91 14.66
N LEU A 100 -35.51 14.92 15.46
CA LEU A 100 -35.38 14.85 16.92
C LEU A 100 -36.19 13.70 17.52
N ALA A 101 -37.38 13.44 16.99
CA ALA A 101 -38.20 12.31 17.41
C ALA A 101 -37.54 10.98 17.03
N VAL A 102 -36.98 10.86 15.82
CA VAL A 102 -36.24 9.67 15.38
C VAL A 102 -35.01 9.41 16.25
N VAL A 103 -34.16 10.42 16.50
CA VAL A 103 -32.95 10.27 17.33
C VAL A 103 -33.30 9.79 18.75
N ARG A 104 -34.33 10.37 19.36
CA ARG A 104 -34.81 9.97 20.69
C ARG A 104 -35.31 8.53 20.68
N SER A 105 -36.15 8.18 19.71
CA SER A 105 -36.75 6.85 19.63
C SER A 105 -35.74 5.75 19.28
N SER A 106 -34.83 6.00 18.35
CA SER A 106 -33.74 5.08 18.01
C SER A 106 -32.78 4.84 19.18
N THR A 107 -32.46 5.89 19.95
CA THR A 107 -31.63 5.75 21.16
C THR A 107 -32.31 4.83 22.18
N LYS A 108 -33.62 5.01 22.38
CA LYS A 108 -34.39 4.22 23.33
C LYS A 108 -34.54 2.77 22.88
N ALA A 109 -34.85 2.53 21.60
CA ALA A 109 -34.90 1.19 21.01
C ALA A 109 -33.56 0.45 21.14
N ALA A 110 -32.44 1.09 20.76
CA ALA A 110 -31.10 0.50 20.88
C ALA A 110 -30.75 0.16 22.33
N SER A 111 -31.11 1.02 23.29
CA SER A 111 -30.90 0.75 24.71
C SER A 111 -31.69 -0.46 25.21
N LEU A 112 -32.93 -0.63 24.77
CA LEU A 112 -33.76 -1.76 25.14
C LEU A 112 -33.25 -3.07 24.52
N CYS A 113 -32.81 -3.05 23.25
CA CYS A 113 -32.13 -4.20 22.62
C CYS A 113 -30.86 -4.60 23.39
N PHE A 114 -30.04 -3.63 23.80
CA PHE A 114 -28.83 -3.89 24.58
C PHE A 114 -29.13 -4.52 25.96
N HIS A 115 -30.25 -4.17 26.59
CA HIS A 115 -30.67 -4.85 27.82
C HIS A 115 -31.03 -6.32 27.56
N TYR A 116 -31.75 -6.59 26.47
CA TYR A 116 -32.07 -7.96 26.07
C TYR A 116 -30.84 -8.79 25.68
N SER A 117 -29.80 -8.21 25.07
CA SER A 117 -28.59 -8.95 24.67
C SER A 117 -27.79 -9.48 25.86
N LYS A 118 -27.92 -8.85 27.04
CA LYS A 118 -27.31 -9.33 28.29
C LYS A 118 -28.06 -10.51 28.90
N ASP A 119 -29.38 -10.51 28.76
CA ASP A 119 -30.26 -11.40 29.53
C ASP A 119 -30.83 -12.57 28.71
N VAL A 120 -30.74 -12.54 27.37
CA VAL A 120 -31.31 -13.56 26.46
C VAL A 120 -30.27 -14.16 25.52
N LYS A 121 -29.86 -15.42 25.78
CA LYS A 121 -28.81 -16.10 25.02
C LYS A 121 -29.24 -16.69 23.67
N ASN A 122 -30.51 -17.09 23.52
CA ASN A 122 -30.98 -17.86 22.36
C ASN A 122 -31.52 -17.01 21.19
N ALA A 123 -31.41 -15.68 21.27
CA ALA A 123 -31.86 -14.74 20.24
C ALA A 123 -30.83 -13.65 19.96
N LYS A 124 -29.55 -13.94 20.24
CA LYS A 124 -28.47 -12.95 20.24
C LYS A 124 -28.31 -12.26 18.87
N ASP A 125 -28.34 -13.03 17.78
CA ASP A 125 -28.17 -12.50 16.43
C ASP A 125 -29.32 -11.56 16.02
N ASP A 126 -30.55 -11.90 16.39
CA ASP A 126 -31.75 -11.07 16.16
C ASP A 126 -31.68 -9.75 16.95
N ILE A 127 -31.17 -9.80 18.20
CA ILE A 127 -31.00 -8.64 19.06
C ILE A 127 -29.90 -7.72 18.53
N ASP A 128 -28.75 -8.28 18.17
CA ASP A 128 -27.60 -7.54 17.64
C ASP A 128 -27.96 -6.86 16.31
N ARG A 129 -28.74 -7.53 15.44
CA ARG A 129 -29.24 -6.96 14.17
C ARG A 129 -30.13 -5.73 14.38
N LEU A 130 -31.13 -5.80 15.27
CA LEU A 130 -32.01 -4.65 15.55
C LEU A 130 -31.26 -3.52 16.26
N GLN A 131 -30.32 -3.84 17.14
CA GLN A 131 -29.48 -2.85 17.81
C GLN A 131 -28.61 -2.09 16.80
N LEU A 132 -28.03 -2.79 15.82
CA LEU A 132 -27.23 -2.20 14.76
C LEU A 132 -28.07 -1.25 13.88
N GLU A 133 -29.24 -1.69 13.41
CA GLU A 133 -30.11 -0.88 12.55
C GLU A 133 -30.64 0.38 13.26
N ALA A 134 -31.06 0.26 14.54
CA ALA A 134 -31.48 1.42 15.33
C ALA A 134 -30.33 2.41 15.55
N THR A 135 -29.10 1.91 15.75
CA THR A 135 -27.90 2.75 15.91
C THR A 135 -27.52 3.45 14.61
N ASN A 136 -27.63 2.78 13.47
CA ASN A 136 -27.35 3.36 12.16
C ASN A 136 -28.35 4.46 11.80
N LEU A 137 -29.64 4.21 12.01
CA LEU A 137 -30.69 5.20 11.79
C LEU A 137 -30.52 6.43 12.69
N LYS A 138 -30.11 6.23 13.95
CA LYS A 138 -29.77 7.32 14.88
C LYS A 138 -28.65 8.18 14.31
N LYS A 139 -27.52 7.56 13.93
CA LYS A 139 -26.34 8.28 13.40
C LYS A 139 -26.70 9.08 12.14
N ALA A 140 -27.43 8.46 11.20
CA ALA A 140 -27.89 9.15 10.00
C ALA A 140 -28.77 10.38 10.34
N SER A 141 -29.70 10.23 11.30
CA SER A 141 -30.58 11.33 11.72
C SER A 141 -29.84 12.44 12.49
N GLU A 142 -28.83 12.10 13.30
CA GLU A 142 -27.97 13.07 14.00
C GLU A 142 -27.11 13.89 13.03
N SER A 143 -26.58 13.25 11.98
CA SER A 143 -25.82 13.93 10.92
C SER A 143 -26.69 14.96 10.20
N VAL A 144 -27.92 14.61 9.81
CA VAL A 144 -28.85 15.56 9.17
C VAL A 144 -29.23 16.69 10.14
N GLN A 145 -29.44 16.38 11.42
CA GLN A 145 -29.77 17.39 12.42
C GLN A 145 -28.64 18.41 12.63
N LEU A 146 -27.37 17.96 12.60
CA LEU A 146 -26.20 18.83 12.72
C LEU A 146 -26.08 19.75 11.50
N LEU A 147 -26.31 19.21 10.30
CA LEU A 147 -26.30 19.98 9.04
C LEU A 147 -27.39 21.06 9.03
N LEU A 148 -28.62 20.70 9.44
CA LEU A 148 -29.75 21.64 9.53
C LEU A 148 -29.57 22.74 10.59
N LYS A 149 -28.75 22.50 11.63
CA LYS A 149 -28.42 23.50 12.66
C LYS A 149 -27.21 24.37 12.31
N GLY A 150 -26.45 24.01 11.27
CA GLY A 150 -25.30 24.77 10.80
C GLY A 150 -25.67 26.04 10.02
N PRO A 151 -24.70 26.91 9.69
CA PRO A 151 -24.93 28.16 8.96
C PRO A 151 -25.51 27.96 7.55
N ASN A 152 -25.35 26.75 6.99
CA ASN A 152 -25.92 26.34 5.69
C ASN A 152 -27.31 25.69 5.81
N GLY A 153 -27.87 25.54 7.01
CA GLY A 153 -29.13 24.83 7.25
C GLY A 153 -30.37 25.48 6.61
N ALA A 154 -30.31 26.77 6.29
CA ALA A 154 -31.35 27.49 5.54
C ALA A 154 -31.21 27.32 4.00
N ARG A 155 -30.11 26.74 3.53
CA ARG A 155 -29.77 26.54 2.10
C ARG A 155 -29.97 25.09 1.63
N LEU A 156 -30.19 24.15 2.55
CA LEU A 156 -30.75 22.84 2.21
C LEU A 156 -32.21 23.10 1.84
N GLU A 157 -32.55 22.98 0.56
CA GLU A 157 -33.95 22.85 0.18
C GLU A 157 -34.50 21.69 0.99
N VAL A 158 -35.51 21.96 1.82
CA VAL A 158 -36.04 20.97 2.76
C VAL A 158 -36.61 19.81 1.94
N SER A 159 -35.80 18.78 1.67
CA SER A 159 -36.22 17.71 0.77
C SER A 159 -37.43 17.00 1.38
N GLN A 160 -38.55 17.03 0.65
CA GLN A 160 -39.77 16.32 1.01
C GLN A 160 -39.47 14.84 1.33
N GLU A 161 -38.43 14.27 0.69
CA GLU A 161 -37.98 12.90 0.91
C GLU A 161 -37.38 12.68 2.30
N LEU A 162 -36.59 13.62 2.83
CA LEU A 162 -36.05 13.58 4.20
C LEU A 162 -37.17 13.63 5.24
N LEU A 163 -38.15 14.52 5.02
CA LEU A 163 -39.32 14.67 5.90
C LEU A 163 -40.17 13.39 5.90
N VAL A 164 -40.40 12.80 4.73
CA VAL A 164 -41.16 11.55 4.57
C VAL A 164 -40.40 10.37 5.21
N ALA A 165 -39.10 10.24 4.98
CA ALA A 165 -38.28 9.18 5.58
C ALA A 165 -38.23 9.27 7.11
N ALA A 166 -38.06 10.48 7.66
CA ALA A 166 -38.10 10.71 9.11
C ALA A 166 -39.48 10.38 9.70
N ARG A 167 -40.58 10.75 9.04
CA ARG A 167 -41.93 10.42 9.51
C ARG A 167 -42.23 8.92 9.44
N ASN A 168 -41.76 8.23 8.41
CA ASN A 168 -42.01 6.80 8.22
C ASN A 168 -41.26 5.90 9.22
N SER A 169 -40.13 6.38 9.77
CA SER A 169 -39.36 5.62 10.76
C SER A 169 -39.93 5.69 12.18
N ILE A 170 -40.64 6.75 12.55
CA ILE A 170 -41.17 6.95 13.91
C ILE A 170 -42.16 5.85 14.34
N PRO A 171 -43.16 5.43 13.53
CA PRO A 171 -44.07 4.35 13.92
C PRO A 171 -43.36 3.03 14.18
N GLN A 172 -42.39 2.67 13.34
CA GLN A 172 -41.62 1.42 13.46
C GLN A 172 -40.78 1.41 14.74
N LEU A 173 -40.13 2.53 15.06
CA LEU A 173 -39.36 2.67 16.30
C LEU A 173 -40.26 2.66 17.54
N ARG A 174 -41.45 3.27 17.49
CA ARG A 174 -42.40 3.24 18.61
C ARG A 174 -42.99 1.86 18.85
N GLU A 175 -43.29 1.12 17.78
CA GLU A 175 -43.73 -0.27 17.86
C GLU A 175 -42.63 -1.13 18.51
N LEU A 176 -41.39 -0.99 18.03
CA LEU A 176 -40.22 -1.65 18.60
C LEU A 176 -40.03 -1.31 20.09
N GLU A 177 -40.12 -0.02 20.45
CA GLU A 177 -40.07 0.43 21.84
C GLU A 177 -41.20 -0.16 22.70
N GLN A 178 -42.44 -0.19 22.21
CA GLN A 178 -43.59 -0.69 22.98
C GLN A 178 -43.47 -2.17 23.28
N VAL A 179 -43.04 -2.97 22.29
CA VAL A 179 -42.86 -4.42 22.45
C VAL A 179 -41.67 -4.75 23.34
N LEU A 180 -40.59 -3.95 23.25
CA LEU A 180 -39.40 -4.12 24.07
C LEU A 180 -39.53 -3.55 25.48
N ASN A 181 -40.48 -2.64 25.74
CA ASN A 181 -40.63 -2.02 27.05
C ASN A 181 -41.27 -3.00 28.05
N PRO A 182 -40.57 -3.39 29.13
CA PRO A 182 -41.16 -4.22 30.16
C PRO A 182 -42.18 -3.37 30.93
N GLY A 183 -43.47 -3.54 30.61
CA GLY A 183 -44.57 -2.83 31.29
C GLY A 183 -44.54 -2.97 32.82
N THR A 184 -45.31 -2.12 33.51
CA THR A 184 -45.43 -2.05 34.98
C THR A 184 -45.74 -3.40 35.64
N ALA A 185 -46.42 -4.32 34.94
CA ALA A 185 -46.69 -5.67 35.42
C ALA A 185 -45.44 -6.56 35.57
N ARG A 186 -44.37 -6.33 34.80
CA ARG A 186 -43.12 -7.12 34.85
C ARG A 186 -42.12 -6.66 35.91
N LYS A 187 -42.18 -5.38 36.33
CA LYS A 187 -41.39 -4.88 37.48
C LYS A 187 -41.83 -5.51 38.81
N ALA A 188 -43.06 -6.00 38.91
CA ALA A 188 -43.52 -6.74 40.09
C ALA A 188 -42.93 -8.17 40.15
N MET A 189 -42.75 -8.82 38.99
CA MET A 189 -42.23 -10.21 38.93
C MET A 189 -40.73 -10.32 39.24
N SER A 190 -39.94 -9.26 39.08
CA SER A 190 -38.54 -9.24 39.53
C SER A 190 -38.39 -9.21 41.06
N ARG A 191 -39.46 -8.88 41.81
CA ARG A 191 -39.46 -8.95 43.29
C ARG A 191 -39.73 -10.35 43.83
N VAL A 192 -40.21 -11.28 43.00
CA VAL A 192 -40.67 -12.63 43.42
C VAL A 192 -39.77 -13.76 42.87
N GLY A 193 -38.64 -13.43 42.27
CA GLY A 193 -37.60 -14.43 41.96
C GLY A 193 -37.93 -15.42 40.82
N ILE A 194 -38.81 -15.07 39.87
CA ILE A 194 -39.10 -15.90 38.68
C ILE A 194 -38.51 -15.29 37.40
N ARG A 195 -37.39 -15.90 37.00
CA ARG A 195 -36.79 -16.24 35.68
C ARG A 195 -36.89 -15.33 34.44
N ALA A 196 -35.70 -15.10 33.87
CA ALA A 196 -35.31 -14.99 32.45
C ALA A 196 -36.24 -14.19 31.52
N LEU A 197 -35.75 -13.05 31.04
CA LEU A 197 -36.34 -12.32 29.91
C LEU A 197 -36.43 -13.27 28.72
N LYS A 198 -37.63 -13.47 28.16
CA LYS A 198 -37.83 -14.16 26.89
C LYS A 198 -37.91 -13.12 25.77
N TRP A 199 -37.16 -13.34 24.69
CA TRP A 199 -37.22 -12.49 23.50
C TRP A 199 -38.66 -12.43 22.95
N PRO A 200 -39.24 -11.24 22.75
CA PRO A 200 -40.66 -11.11 22.42
C PRO A 200 -40.98 -11.22 20.92
N PHE A 201 -39.98 -11.30 20.05
CA PHE A 201 -40.15 -11.37 18.59
C PHE A 201 -39.89 -12.78 18.05
N GLN A 202 -40.56 -13.13 16.95
CA GLN A 202 -40.09 -14.20 16.07
C GLN A 202 -39.08 -13.63 15.07
N SER A 203 -38.14 -14.44 14.56
CA SER A 203 -37.11 -13.96 13.64
C SER A 203 -37.68 -13.33 12.35
N LYS A 204 -38.89 -13.73 11.92
CA LYS A 204 -39.61 -13.08 10.81
C LYS A 204 -40.03 -11.63 11.12
N ASP A 205 -40.42 -11.35 12.37
CA ASP A 205 -40.78 -10.00 12.81
C ASP A 205 -39.53 -9.11 12.89
N VAL A 206 -38.42 -9.68 13.38
CA VAL A 206 -37.10 -9.02 13.46
C VAL A 206 -36.63 -8.62 12.06
N GLU A 207 -36.72 -9.52 11.08
CA GLU A 207 -36.34 -9.25 9.70
C GLU A 207 -37.17 -8.12 9.08
N LYS A 208 -38.49 -8.13 9.29
CA LYS A 208 -39.39 -7.09 8.79
C LYS A 208 -39.07 -5.71 9.37
N ILE A 209 -38.79 -5.64 10.67
CA ILE A 209 -38.43 -4.38 11.35
C ILE A 209 -37.04 -3.91 10.89
N ALA A 210 -36.05 -4.79 10.82
CA ALA A 210 -34.69 -4.46 10.36
C ALA A 210 -34.70 -3.91 8.92
N GLN A 211 -35.43 -4.54 8.01
CA GLN A 211 -35.60 -4.05 6.63
C GLN A 211 -36.34 -2.71 6.54
N GLY A 212 -37.27 -2.44 7.47
CA GLY A 212 -37.94 -1.14 7.57
C GLY A 212 -36.99 -0.01 7.98
N LEU A 213 -36.21 -0.24 9.03
CA LEU A 213 -35.22 0.72 9.55
C LEU A 213 -34.07 0.94 8.56
N GLY A 214 -33.58 -0.11 7.92
CA GLY A 214 -32.53 -0.03 6.90
C GLY A 214 -32.96 0.78 5.68
N ARG A 215 -34.20 0.62 5.20
CA ARG A 215 -34.75 1.44 4.11
C ARG A 215 -34.85 2.91 4.48
N CYS A 216 -35.26 3.23 5.71
CA CYS A 216 -35.32 4.62 6.17
C CYS A 216 -33.92 5.24 6.28
N THR A 217 -32.94 4.48 6.78
CA THR A 217 -31.54 4.92 6.86
C THR A 217 -30.97 5.21 5.47
N HIS A 218 -31.24 4.34 4.49
CA HIS A 218 -30.80 4.54 3.12
C HIS A 218 -31.46 5.75 2.45
N ALA A 219 -32.76 5.95 2.63
CA ALA A 219 -33.48 7.11 2.10
C ALA A 219 -32.96 8.44 2.68
N ILE A 220 -32.64 8.47 3.98
CA ILE A 220 -32.02 9.64 4.62
C ILE A 220 -30.62 9.92 4.04
N SER A 221 -29.82 8.88 3.81
CA SER A 221 -28.49 9.03 3.20
C SER A 221 -28.53 9.45 1.73
N LEU A 222 -29.52 8.98 0.95
CA LEU A 222 -29.69 9.36 -0.45
C LEU A 222 -30.11 10.83 -0.58
N GLY A 223 -31.02 11.29 0.29
CA GLY A 223 -31.42 12.70 0.35
C GLY A 223 -30.26 13.66 0.59
N LEU A 224 -29.22 13.24 1.32
CA LEU A 224 -27.99 14.02 1.51
C LEU A 224 -27.13 14.14 0.24
N GLN A 225 -27.09 13.10 -0.60
CA GLN A 225 -26.28 13.10 -1.82
C GLN A 225 -26.85 14.01 -2.92
N VAL A 226 -28.18 14.18 -2.93
CA VAL A 226 -28.88 15.05 -3.89
C VAL A 226 -28.60 16.53 -3.58
N ASP A 227 -28.54 16.92 -2.30
CA ASP A 227 -28.21 18.30 -1.91
C ASP A 227 -26.70 18.61 -2.02
N ASP A 228 -25.82 17.63 -1.77
CA ASP A 228 -24.37 17.78 -1.96
C ASP A 228 -24.01 18.07 -3.44
N THR A 229 -24.78 17.56 -4.39
CA THR A 229 -24.58 17.84 -5.83
C THR A 229 -25.12 19.20 -6.27
N ALA A 230 -26.16 19.72 -5.62
CA ALA A 230 -26.66 21.08 -5.85
C ALA A 230 -25.72 22.15 -5.27
N ILE A 231 -25.12 21.91 -4.11
CA ILE A 231 -24.16 22.82 -3.46
C ILE A 231 -22.82 22.89 -4.21
N LEU A 232 -22.42 21.80 -4.89
CA LEU A 232 -21.20 21.72 -5.70
C LEU A 232 -21.23 22.60 -6.98
N LEU A 233 -22.39 23.12 -7.39
CA LEU A 233 -22.51 23.90 -8.63
C LEU A 233 -22.45 25.42 -8.44
N GLU A 234 -22.46 25.96 -7.21
CA GLU A 234 -22.54 27.43 -7.00
C GLU A 234 -21.53 28.07 -6.04
N VAL A 235 -20.59 27.35 -5.41
CA VAL A 235 -19.61 27.97 -4.49
C VAL A 235 -18.23 28.09 -5.13
N ASP A 236 -18.11 29.01 -6.08
CA ASP A 236 -16.86 29.72 -6.38
C ASP A 236 -16.95 31.06 -5.62
N GLN A 237 -15.93 31.41 -4.82
CA GLN A 237 -15.84 32.59 -3.92
C GLN A 237 -16.44 32.43 -2.50
N ASN A 238 -15.63 31.90 -1.57
CA ASN A 238 -15.16 32.63 -0.37
C ASN A 238 -14.59 31.65 0.68
N VAL A 239 -13.27 31.62 0.77
CA VAL A 239 -12.48 31.03 1.86
C VAL A 239 -12.63 31.89 3.10
N LEU A 240 -12.79 31.29 4.29
CA LEU A 240 -12.09 31.62 5.56
C LEU A 240 -12.67 30.82 6.76
N HIS A 241 -11.82 29.97 7.34
CA HIS A 241 -11.77 29.47 8.73
C HIS A 241 -12.89 28.57 9.30
N VAL A 242 -12.64 27.25 9.36
CA VAL A 242 -12.88 26.40 10.55
C VAL A 242 -11.88 25.23 10.53
N ASP A 243 -11.07 25.07 11.59
CA ASP A 243 -10.13 23.96 11.78
C ASP A 243 -10.78 22.81 12.59
N GLU A 244 -10.70 21.60 12.03
CA GLU A 244 -10.33 20.29 12.62
C GLU A 244 -11.14 19.13 11.97
N LYS A 245 -10.42 18.36 11.13
CA LYS A 245 -10.78 17.03 10.56
C LYS A 245 -11.73 16.97 9.35
N LEU A 246 -11.61 17.90 8.42
CA LEU A 246 -11.73 17.57 7.00
C LEU A 246 -10.35 17.74 6.39
N LEU A 247 -9.84 16.70 5.71
CA LEU A 247 -8.66 16.84 4.86
C LEU A 247 -8.90 18.01 3.92
N ASP A 248 -7.94 18.93 3.83
CA ASP A 248 -7.99 19.99 2.82
C ASP A 248 -8.17 19.33 1.44
N ILE A 249 -8.88 20.00 0.52
CA ILE A 249 -9.11 19.53 -0.85
C ILE A 249 -7.78 19.17 -1.50
N ASP A 250 -6.73 19.94 -1.20
CA ASP A 250 -5.39 19.70 -1.70
C ASP A 250 -4.73 18.45 -1.07
N GLN A 251 -4.93 18.21 0.23
CA GLN A 251 -4.44 16.98 0.86
C GLN A 251 -5.11 15.74 0.26
N LYS A 252 -6.43 15.76 0.10
CA LYS A 252 -7.19 14.66 -0.52
C LYS A 252 -6.73 14.42 -1.96
N ALA A 253 -6.57 15.48 -2.75
CA ALA A 253 -6.08 15.39 -4.12
C ALA A 253 -4.67 14.78 -4.21
N VAL A 254 -3.80 15.05 -3.24
CA VAL A 254 -2.47 14.42 -3.18
C VAL A 254 -2.57 12.94 -2.79
N PHE A 255 -3.35 12.60 -1.75
CA PHE A 255 -3.49 11.20 -1.29
C PHE A 255 -4.11 10.29 -2.34
N ASP A 256 -5.08 10.77 -3.12
CA ASP A 256 -5.73 9.99 -4.17
C ASP A 256 -4.78 9.70 -5.36
N ARG A 257 -3.65 10.42 -5.48
CA ARG A 257 -2.74 10.35 -6.63
C ARG A 257 -1.38 9.75 -6.33
N LEU A 258 -0.87 9.86 -5.09
CA LEU A 258 0.44 9.32 -4.73
C LEU A 258 0.35 7.81 -4.41
N PRO A 259 1.11 6.93 -5.08
CA PRO A 259 1.23 5.54 -4.66
C PRO A 259 2.05 5.48 -3.35
N VAL A 260 1.51 4.85 -2.31
CA VAL A 260 2.15 4.78 -0.98
C VAL A 260 2.41 3.33 -0.57
N ALA A 261 3.58 3.06 0.00
CA ALA A 261 3.89 1.81 0.68
C ALA A 261 3.38 1.87 2.13
N VAL A 262 2.09 1.57 2.33
CA VAL A 262 1.42 1.74 3.64
C VAL A 262 2.11 0.97 4.77
N GLN A 263 2.65 -0.22 4.48
CA GLN A 263 3.32 -1.05 5.49
C GLN A 263 4.72 -0.55 5.86
N ALA A 264 5.29 0.42 5.13
CA ALA A 264 6.66 0.88 5.34
C ALA A 264 6.77 1.93 6.47
N SER A 265 5.66 2.46 6.97
CA SER A 265 5.67 3.41 8.09
C SER A 265 5.92 2.70 9.42
N PHE A 266 6.54 3.40 10.36
CA PHE A 266 6.87 2.86 11.69
C PHE A 266 5.65 2.47 12.52
N ASP A 267 4.50 3.06 12.22
CA ASP A 267 3.20 2.91 12.89
C ASP A 267 2.23 2.02 12.10
N SER A 268 2.74 1.30 11.09
CA SER A 268 1.94 0.33 10.34
C SER A 268 1.64 -0.93 11.17
N HIS A 269 0.59 -1.66 10.79
CA HIS A 269 0.25 -2.95 11.40
C HIS A 269 1.41 -3.97 11.28
N ALA A 270 2.21 -3.89 10.21
CA ALA A 270 3.41 -4.71 10.06
C ALA A 270 4.51 -4.42 11.12
N GLU A 271 4.50 -3.23 11.72
CA GLU A 271 5.47 -2.82 12.75
C GLU A 271 4.90 -2.87 14.18
N GLU A 272 3.59 -3.05 14.37
CA GLU A 272 2.91 -3.02 15.68
C GLU A 272 3.54 -3.95 16.74
N HIS A 273 4.01 -5.12 16.30
CA HIS A 273 4.57 -6.15 17.19
C HIS A 273 6.10 -6.07 17.33
N ASN A 274 6.75 -5.12 16.65
CA ASN A 274 8.21 -5.01 16.68
C ASN A 274 8.68 -4.18 17.89
N PRO A 275 9.72 -4.63 18.62
CA PRO A 275 10.12 -3.97 19.85
C PRO A 275 10.82 -2.63 19.60
N ILE A 276 10.63 -1.72 20.56
CA ILE A 276 11.41 -0.49 20.79
C ILE A 276 12.48 -0.73 21.86
N CYS A 277 13.44 0.17 22.01
CA CYS A 277 14.42 0.14 23.09
C CYS A 277 13.73 0.07 24.46
N PHE A 278 14.22 -0.81 25.33
CA PHE A 278 13.72 -0.92 26.69
C PHE A 278 14.03 0.36 27.48
N GLN A 279 13.17 0.68 28.45
CA GLN A 279 13.34 1.87 29.27
C GLN A 279 14.72 1.87 29.95
N ASN A 280 15.40 3.02 29.95
CA ASN A 280 16.75 3.21 30.48
C ASN A 280 17.88 2.45 29.75
N THR A 281 17.63 1.93 28.54
CA THR A 281 18.71 1.42 27.66
C THR A 281 19.01 2.41 26.55
N ARG A 282 20.27 2.45 26.06
CA ARG A 282 20.72 3.33 24.97
C ARG A 282 20.45 4.82 25.22
N VAL A 283 20.32 5.23 26.49
CA VAL A 283 19.88 6.57 26.89
C VAL A 283 20.75 7.66 26.30
N ASP A 284 22.07 7.55 26.45
CA ASP A 284 23.01 8.55 25.92
C ASP A 284 23.00 8.61 24.39
N LEU A 285 22.85 7.47 23.72
CA LEU A 285 22.76 7.42 22.26
C LEU A 285 21.48 8.10 21.76
N LEU A 286 20.33 7.77 22.36
CA LEU A 286 19.03 8.37 22.02
C LEU A 286 19.02 9.87 22.31
N ARG A 287 19.62 10.29 23.43
CA ARG A 287 19.81 11.70 23.77
C ARG A 287 20.68 12.42 22.73
N GLN A 288 21.82 11.85 22.34
CA GLN A 288 22.68 12.41 21.29
C GLN A 288 21.94 12.54 19.95
N ILE A 289 21.10 11.57 19.57
CA ILE A 289 20.29 11.64 18.35
C ILE A 289 19.29 12.81 18.44
N SER A 290 18.61 12.96 19.58
CA SER A 290 17.68 14.08 19.78
C SER A 290 18.40 15.43 19.77
N GLU A 291 19.49 15.58 20.52
CA GLU A 291 20.27 16.83 20.60
C GLU A 291 20.78 17.24 19.22
N ARG A 292 21.22 16.28 18.40
CA ARG A 292 21.69 16.54 17.04
C ARG A 292 20.59 16.93 16.08
N ALA A 293 19.38 16.37 16.21
CA ALA A 293 18.24 16.80 15.41
C ALA A 293 17.96 18.31 15.62
N ASP A 294 18.13 18.78 16.86
CA ASP A 294 17.89 20.16 17.27
C ASP A 294 19.06 21.11 16.99
N ASP A 295 20.30 20.62 16.85
CA ASP A 295 21.49 21.44 16.58
C ASP A 295 21.50 22.04 15.16
N THR A 296 21.22 23.34 15.07
CA THR A 296 21.23 24.14 13.83
C THR A 296 22.52 24.07 13.00
N ARG A 297 23.66 23.72 13.60
CA ARG A 297 24.96 23.62 12.93
C ARG A 297 25.32 22.19 12.54
N ALA A 298 24.57 21.19 13.01
CA ALA A 298 24.80 19.80 12.68
C ALA A 298 24.47 19.52 11.20
N GLU A 299 25.05 18.44 10.66
CA GLU A 299 24.76 18.00 9.30
C GLU A 299 23.31 17.56 9.13
N ALA A 300 22.76 17.66 7.91
CA ALA A 300 21.36 17.31 7.65
C ALA A 300 21.09 15.80 7.77
N ILE A 301 22.14 14.97 7.64
CA ILE A 301 22.06 13.51 7.62
C ILE A 301 22.80 12.93 8.82
N PHE A 302 22.11 12.12 9.61
CA PHE A 302 22.65 11.35 10.71
C PHE A 302 22.56 9.88 10.38
N ARG A 303 23.70 9.20 10.35
CA ARG A 303 23.78 7.77 10.07
C ARG A 303 24.08 6.98 11.33
N LEU A 304 23.18 6.07 11.69
CA LEU A 304 23.47 5.04 12.68
C LEU A 304 24.05 3.81 11.97
N ASN A 305 25.37 3.66 12.06
CA ASN A 305 26.10 2.56 11.47
C ASN A 305 26.34 1.46 12.51
N GLY A 306 26.11 0.20 12.15
CA GLY A 306 26.36 -0.91 13.06
C GLY A 306 26.29 -2.27 12.38
N MET A 307 26.99 -3.24 12.96
CA MET A 307 26.98 -4.63 12.49
C MET A 307 25.58 -5.25 12.63
N ALA A 308 25.38 -6.40 12.00
CA ALA A 308 24.14 -7.15 12.12
C ALA A 308 23.88 -7.49 13.61
N GLY A 309 22.65 -7.30 14.09
CA GLY A 309 22.26 -7.71 15.44
C GLY A 309 22.58 -6.73 16.58
N THR A 310 23.10 -5.53 16.30
CA THR A 310 23.41 -4.52 17.31
C THR A 310 22.21 -3.68 17.78
N GLY A 311 21.02 -3.89 17.21
CA GLY A 311 19.77 -3.21 17.59
C GLY A 311 19.40 -1.96 16.78
N LYS A 312 19.97 -1.77 15.58
CA LYS A 312 19.70 -0.59 14.72
C LYS A 312 18.20 -0.32 14.49
N SER A 313 17.44 -1.30 14.03
CA SER A 313 16.01 -1.16 13.76
C SER A 313 15.18 -0.87 15.00
N THR A 314 15.56 -1.47 16.14
CA THR A 314 14.96 -1.17 17.45
C THR A 314 15.19 0.29 17.84
N ILE A 315 16.41 0.81 17.65
CA ILE A 315 16.73 2.23 17.89
C ILE A 315 15.95 3.11 16.92
N SER A 316 15.87 2.75 15.63
CA SER A 316 15.14 3.51 14.62
C SER A 316 13.65 3.65 14.96
N ARG A 317 13.00 2.56 15.38
CA ARG A 317 11.61 2.60 15.87
C ARG A 317 11.44 3.49 17.10
N THR A 318 12.35 3.41 18.07
CA THR A 318 12.33 4.31 19.24
C THR A 318 12.48 5.77 18.84
N VAL A 319 13.40 6.06 17.92
CA VAL A 319 13.63 7.41 17.40
C VAL A 319 12.38 7.92 16.66
N ALA A 320 11.78 7.13 15.78
CA ALA A 320 10.55 7.48 15.08
C ALA A 320 9.39 7.75 16.05
N SER A 321 9.17 6.85 17.01
CA SER A 321 8.12 6.98 18.03
C SER A 321 8.31 8.23 18.91
N SER A 322 9.55 8.52 19.33
CA SER A 322 9.89 9.71 20.11
C SER A 322 9.63 11.00 19.33
N PHE A 323 10.06 11.07 18.07
CA PHE A 323 9.80 12.23 17.22
C PHE A 323 8.31 12.37 16.85
N ALA A 324 7.57 11.27 16.70
CA ALA A 324 6.12 11.32 16.47
C ALA A 324 5.38 11.90 17.70
N THR A 325 5.76 11.46 18.90
CA THR A 325 5.17 11.93 20.16
C THR A 325 5.46 13.42 20.41
N THR A 326 6.62 13.90 19.98
CA THR A 326 6.99 15.32 20.06
C THR A 326 6.50 16.16 18.89
N GLY A 327 5.73 15.58 17.94
CA GLY A 327 5.22 16.27 16.76
C GLY A 327 6.27 16.67 15.73
N ARG A 328 7.50 16.14 15.83
CA ARG A 328 8.66 16.46 14.97
C ARG A 328 8.90 15.44 13.85
N LEU A 329 8.25 14.27 13.90
CA LEU A 329 8.39 13.27 12.84
C LEU A 329 7.65 13.73 11.58
N GLY A 330 8.41 14.03 10.54
CA GLY A 330 7.88 14.37 9.23
C GLY A 330 7.44 13.12 8.46
N ALA A 331 8.30 12.10 8.43
CA ALA A 331 8.00 10.83 7.76
C ALA A 331 8.88 9.68 8.29
N SER A 332 8.49 8.45 7.98
CA SER A 332 9.24 7.24 8.27
C SER A 332 9.13 6.23 7.12
N PHE A 333 10.22 5.52 6.86
CA PHE A 333 10.26 4.42 5.89
C PHE A 333 11.22 3.32 6.36
N PHE A 334 10.68 2.11 6.55
CA PHE A 334 11.42 0.95 7.02
C PHE A 334 11.61 0.00 5.83
N PHE A 335 12.83 -0.09 5.32
CA PHE A 335 13.14 -1.02 4.24
C PHE A 335 13.10 -2.45 4.78
N LYS A 336 12.58 -3.36 3.95
CA LYS A 336 12.62 -4.82 4.20
C LYS A 336 13.00 -5.53 2.93
N ARG A 337 14.10 -6.26 2.98
CA ARG A 337 14.60 -6.97 1.81
C ARG A 337 13.57 -8.00 1.34
N GLY A 338 13.19 -7.89 0.07
CA GLY A 338 12.26 -8.81 -0.58
C GLY A 338 10.77 -8.49 -0.40
N GLU A 339 10.40 -7.43 0.33
CA GLU A 339 9.02 -6.96 0.28
C GLU A 339 8.85 -6.02 -0.91
N ALA A 340 7.94 -6.29 -1.85
CA ALA A 340 7.83 -5.59 -3.13
C ALA A 340 7.81 -4.04 -2.98
N ASP A 341 7.03 -3.55 -2.01
CA ASP A 341 6.86 -2.12 -1.74
C ASP A 341 7.89 -1.53 -0.76
N GLN A 342 8.68 -2.36 -0.07
CA GLN A 342 9.66 -1.95 0.96
C GLN A 342 11.10 -2.33 0.63
N GLY A 343 11.35 -3.01 -0.48
CA GLY A 343 12.68 -3.47 -0.91
C GLY A 343 13.28 -2.64 -2.05
N SER A 344 12.59 -1.58 -2.50
CA SER A 344 13.04 -0.73 -3.62
C SER A 344 12.67 0.74 -3.43
N LEU A 345 13.24 1.62 -4.26
CA LEU A 345 12.92 3.06 -4.24
C LEU A 345 11.60 3.43 -4.90
N SER A 346 10.92 2.48 -5.55
CA SER A 346 9.76 2.74 -6.41
C SER A 346 8.65 3.55 -5.74
N LYS A 347 8.38 3.30 -4.46
CA LYS A 347 7.38 4.02 -3.66
C LYS A 347 7.98 4.83 -2.51
N PHE A 348 9.30 4.90 -2.40
CA PHE A 348 9.98 5.55 -1.27
C PHE A 348 9.61 7.05 -1.22
N VAL A 349 9.87 7.78 -2.30
CA VAL A 349 9.69 9.25 -2.31
C VAL A 349 8.22 9.64 -2.19
N THR A 350 7.33 8.95 -2.89
CA THR A 350 5.89 9.21 -2.86
C THR A 350 5.30 8.92 -1.47
N THR A 351 5.80 7.90 -0.78
CA THR A 351 5.44 7.61 0.62
C THR A 351 5.88 8.72 1.56
N ILE A 352 7.13 9.19 1.45
CA ILE A 352 7.63 10.30 2.27
C ILE A 352 6.84 11.59 2.00
N ALA A 353 6.56 11.91 0.74
CA ALA A 353 5.77 13.09 0.36
C ALA A 353 4.34 13.04 0.93
N ALA A 354 3.66 11.90 0.84
CA ALA A 354 2.33 11.72 1.42
C ALA A 354 2.34 11.89 2.96
N GLN A 355 3.33 11.31 3.65
CA GLN A 355 3.45 11.47 5.10
C GLN A 355 3.73 12.93 5.49
N LEU A 356 4.59 13.64 4.75
CA LEU A 356 4.84 15.07 4.97
C LEU A 356 3.59 15.92 4.74
N VAL A 357 2.77 15.62 3.72
CA VAL A 357 1.49 16.30 3.46
C VAL A 357 0.50 16.10 4.60
N SER A 358 0.49 14.92 5.20
CA SER A 358 -0.33 14.62 6.39
C SER A 358 0.10 15.45 7.61
N ARG A 359 1.42 15.63 7.80
CA ARG A 359 1.99 16.32 8.97
C ARG A 359 2.06 17.84 8.82
N VAL A 360 2.21 18.34 7.60
CA VAL A 360 2.36 19.76 7.29
C VAL A 360 1.31 20.13 6.24
N PRO A 361 0.08 20.51 6.63
CA PRO A 361 -0.99 20.81 5.67
C PRO A 361 -0.61 21.89 4.64
N ALA A 362 0.16 22.91 5.04
CA ALA A 362 0.68 23.95 4.15
C ALA A 362 1.58 23.43 3.00
N PHE A 363 2.08 22.20 3.10
CA PHE A 363 2.86 21.53 2.06
C PHE A 363 1.98 20.97 0.93
N ALA A 364 0.73 20.62 1.25
CA ALA A 364 -0.24 20.01 0.32
C ALA A 364 -0.45 20.78 -0.99
N PRO A 365 -0.75 22.10 -0.99
CA PRO A 365 -0.96 22.85 -2.23
C PRO A 365 0.27 22.82 -3.14
N HIS A 366 1.47 22.86 -2.56
CA HIS A 366 2.71 22.87 -3.33
C HIS A 366 3.03 21.51 -3.94
N VAL A 367 2.76 20.41 -3.22
CA VAL A 367 2.89 19.04 -3.75
C VAL A 367 1.84 18.79 -4.82
N LYS A 368 0.59 19.18 -4.58
CA LYS A 368 -0.48 19.11 -5.58
C LYS A 368 -0.08 19.87 -6.84
N ASN A 369 0.39 21.11 -6.71
CA ASN A 369 0.85 21.91 -7.85
C ASN A 369 2.03 21.26 -8.59
N ALA A 370 2.93 20.58 -7.89
CA ALA A 370 4.01 19.83 -8.52
C ALA A 370 3.48 18.63 -9.33
N ILE A 371 2.48 17.91 -8.79
CA ILE A 371 1.80 16.80 -9.49
C ILE A 371 0.98 17.32 -10.68
N ASP A 372 0.26 18.44 -10.51
CA ASP A 372 -0.55 19.07 -11.56
C ASP A 372 0.33 19.60 -12.71
N ALA A 373 1.46 20.21 -12.38
CA ALA A 373 2.43 20.70 -13.36
C ALA A 373 3.20 19.56 -14.05
N ASP A 374 3.51 18.50 -13.31
CA ASP A 374 4.29 17.36 -13.79
C ASP A 374 3.68 16.00 -13.39
N ILE A 375 2.62 15.58 -14.08
CA ILE A 375 1.99 14.27 -13.85
C ILE A 375 2.97 13.09 -14.06
N THR A 376 4.08 13.26 -14.82
CA THR A 376 5.10 12.20 -15.01
C THR A 376 5.90 11.94 -13.74
N ILE A 377 5.86 12.84 -12.76
CA ILE A 377 6.72 12.80 -11.58
C ILE A 377 6.68 11.43 -10.90
N LEU A 378 5.51 10.78 -10.82
CA LEU A 378 5.32 9.48 -10.17
C LEU A 378 6.05 8.31 -10.84
N GLY A 379 6.40 8.43 -12.13
CA GLY A 379 7.16 7.44 -12.89
C GLY A 379 8.61 7.84 -13.19
N GLN A 380 9.03 9.06 -12.81
CA GLN A 380 10.39 9.58 -12.96
C GLN A 380 11.37 8.91 -12.00
N ALA A 381 12.66 9.10 -12.24
CA ALA A 381 13.71 8.66 -11.32
C ALA A 381 13.49 9.26 -9.92
N ALA A 382 13.82 8.50 -8.88
CA ALA A 382 13.67 8.91 -7.47
C ALA A 382 14.31 10.29 -7.18
N GLN A 383 15.36 10.66 -7.90
CA GLN A 383 16.00 11.98 -7.79
C GLN A 383 15.11 13.14 -8.20
N GLU A 384 14.41 13.01 -9.32
CA GLU A 384 13.49 14.04 -9.78
C GLU A 384 12.24 14.11 -8.90
N GLN A 385 11.74 12.94 -8.45
CA GLN A 385 10.67 12.88 -7.47
C GLN A 385 11.05 13.59 -6.18
N PHE A 386 12.23 13.31 -5.63
CA PHE A 386 12.65 13.86 -4.35
C PHE A 386 12.80 15.38 -4.44
N LYS A 387 13.37 15.87 -5.54
CA LYS A 387 13.49 17.30 -5.80
C LYS A 387 12.12 17.99 -5.88
N LYS A 388 11.23 17.50 -6.75
CA LYS A 388 9.97 18.20 -7.09
C LYS A 388 8.80 17.91 -6.13
N LEU A 389 8.78 16.76 -5.44
CA LEU A 389 7.73 16.42 -4.46
C LEU A 389 8.12 16.78 -3.03
N ILE A 390 9.42 16.93 -2.72
CA ILE A 390 9.88 17.21 -1.35
C ILE A 390 10.62 18.54 -1.26
N LEU A 391 11.76 18.70 -1.94
CA LEU A 391 12.62 19.88 -1.75
C LEU A 391 11.97 21.19 -2.23
N GLU A 392 11.50 21.22 -3.48
CA GLU A 392 10.87 22.42 -4.04
C GLU A 392 9.59 22.82 -3.28
N PRO A 393 8.66 21.89 -2.95
CA PRO A 393 7.47 22.27 -2.20
C PRO A 393 7.77 22.74 -0.78
N LEU A 394 8.78 22.17 -0.09
CA LEU A 394 9.23 22.68 1.22
C LEU A 394 9.82 24.08 1.14
N SER A 395 10.57 24.39 0.07
CA SER A 395 11.18 25.72 -0.12
C SER A 395 10.18 26.85 -0.38
N ARG A 396 8.95 26.51 -0.78
CA ARG A 396 7.89 27.47 -1.13
C ARG A 396 6.97 27.82 0.03
N ILE A 397 7.10 27.14 1.16
CA ILE A 397 6.30 27.43 2.34
C ILE A 397 6.77 28.78 2.93
N PRO A 398 5.87 29.74 3.18
CA PRO A 398 6.24 31.05 3.72
C PRO A 398 7.02 30.94 5.04
N GLN A 399 8.15 31.65 5.15
CA GLN A 399 9.04 31.61 6.32
C GLN A 399 8.35 32.04 7.63
N ASP A 400 7.31 32.88 7.55
CA ASP A 400 6.56 33.35 8.71
C ASP A 400 5.68 32.26 9.36
N ALA A 401 5.33 31.20 8.61
CA ALA A 401 4.51 30.09 9.10
C ALA A 401 5.35 28.96 9.76
N GLN A 402 6.68 28.97 9.63
CA GLN A 402 7.56 27.84 9.99
C GLN A 402 8.89 28.26 10.62
N LYS A 403 8.90 29.36 11.38
CA LYS A 403 10.08 29.73 12.18
C LYS A 403 10.42 28.60 13.17
N ASP A 404 11.63 28.06 13.01
CA ASP A 404 12.25 27.03 13.86
C ASP A 404 11.61 25.63 13.86
N THR A 405 10.79 25.28 12.87
CA THR A 405 10.28 23.90 12.73
C THR A 405 11.33 22.95 12.15
N THR A 406 11.75 21.95 12.95
CA THR A 406 12.58 20.83 12.50
C THR A 406 11.70 19.62 12.21
N LEU A 407 11.79 19.09 10.99
CA LEU A 407 11.12 17.86 10.57
C LEU A 407 12.15 16.75 10.43
N VAL A 408 11.94 15.62 11.10
CA VAL A 408 12.81 14.45 11.02
C VAL A 408 12.18 13.39 10.13
N VAL A 409 12.94 12.89 9.16
CA VAL A 409 12.62 11.71 8.36
C VAL A 409 13.46 10.54 8.85
N VAL A 410 12.81 9.47 9.28
CA VAL A 410 13.46 8.26 9.79
C VAL A 410 13.47 7.16 8.73
N ILE A 411 14.66 6.67 8.40
CA ILE A 411 14.86 5.63 7.38
C ILE A 411 15.57 4.45 8.02
N ASP A 412 14.91 3.31 8.09
CA ASP A 412 15.52 2.11 8.66
C ASP A 412 16.02 1.15 7.60
N ALA A 413 17.12 0.46 7.92
CA ALA A 413 17.69 -0.64 7.16
C ALA A 413 17.99 -0.28 5.70
N LEU A 414 18.72 0.82 5.48
CA LEU A 414 19.10 1.26 4.14
C LEU A 414 19.76 0.14 3.31
N ASP A 415 20.58 -0.71 3.94
CA ASP A 415 21.23 -1.88 3.32
C ASP A 415 20.26 -2.98 2.85
N GLU A 416 18.97 -2.87 3.17
CA GLU A 416 17.91 -3.74 2.69
C GLU A 416 17.17 -3.17 1.46
N CYS A 417 17.54 -1.97 1.02
CA CYS A 417 17.21 -1.46 -0.30
C CYS A 417 18.01 -2.24 -1.36
N GLY A 418 17.49 -2.42 -2.57
CA GLY A 418 18.24 -3.10 -3.63
C GLY A 418 19.64 -2.48 -3.86
N ARG A 419 20.64 -3.27 -4.25
CA ARG A 419 22.05 -2.81 -4.36
C ARG A 419 22.25 -1.55 -5.22
N ASP A 420 21.54 -1.46 -6.34
CA ASP A 420 21.61 -0.29 -7.24
C ASP A 420 20.88 0.94 -6.66
N ASP A 421 19.94 0.70 -5.78
CA ASP A 421 19.09 1.70 -5.14
C ASP A 421 19.77 2.31 -3.90
N ASP A 422 20.59 1.55 -3.18
CA ASP A 422 21.43 2.02 -2.07
C ASP A 422 22.17 3.33 -2.40
N VAL A 423 22.95 3.30 -3.49
CA VAL A 423 23.79 4.42 -3.93
C VAL A 423 22.92 5.58 -4.42
N LYS A 424 21.83 5.28 -5.14
CA LYS A 424 20.90 6.30 -5.65
C LYS A 424 20.27 7.06 -4.49
N LEU A 425 19.79 6.38 -3.44
CA LEU A 425 19.16 7.00 -2.28
C LEU A 425 20.14 7.91 -1.54
N ILE A 426 21.37 7.46 -1.30
CA ILE A 426 22.39 8.29 -0.63
C ILE A 426 22.65 9.59 -1.43
N ASN A 427 22.68 9.50 -2.77
CA ASN A 427 22.81 10.68 -3.62
C ASN A 427 21.60 11.63 -3.53
N LEU A 428 20.38 11.13 -3.30
CA LEU A 428 19.19 11.98 -3.08
C LEU A 428 19.43 12.97 -1.93
N PHE A 429 19.98 12.47 -0.83
CA PHE A 429 20.14 13.25 0.39
C PHE A 429 21.20 14.35 0.30
N SER A 430 22.12 14.25 -0.66
CA SER A 430 23.18 15.23 -0.87
C SER A 430 22.69 16.65 -1.19
N HIS A 431 21.41 16.80 -1.55
CA HIS A 431 20.75 18.05 -1.93
C HIS A 431 19.97 18.75 -0.79
N ILE A 432 19.87 18.11 0.39
CA ILE A 432 19.02 18.58 1.50
C ILE A 432 19.57 19.84 2.19
N LYS A 433 20.89 20.07 2.13
CA LYS A 433 21.59 21.21 2.76
C LYS A 433 21.13 22.60 2.24
N THR A 434 20.24 22.63 1.26
CA THR A 434 19.70 23.86 0.64
C THR A 434 18.53 24.48 1.40
N LEU A 435 17.86 23.74 2.31
CA LEU A 435 16.67 24.23 3.02
C LEU A 435 17.03 24.79 4.40
N GLN A 436 16.77 26.09 4.63
CA GLN A 436 16.98 26.74 5.93
C GLN A 436 15.74 26.72 6.84
N SER A 437 14.53 26.67 6.26
CA SER A 437 13.24 26.56 6.95
C SER A 437 12.19 25.99 5.97
N PRO A 438 11.43 24.95 6.33
CA PRO A 438 11.57 24.14 7.54
C PRO A 438 12.85 23.29 7.46
N ARG A 439 13.49 23.00 8.61
CA ARG A 439 14.75 22.24 8.63
C ARG A 439 14.46 20.76 8.50
N LEU A 440 14.80 20.17 7.36
CA LEU A 440 14.66 18.74 7.13
C LEU A 440 15.91 17.99 7.62
N ARG A 441 15.72 17.04 8.53
CA ARG A 441 16.75 16.11 9.03
C ARG A 441 16.45 14.70 8.57
N ILE A 442 17.49 13.95 8.22
CA ILE A 442 17.39 12.53 7.90
C ILE A 442 18.16 11.74 8.93
N PHE A 443 17.46 10.85 9.63
CA PHE A 443 18.07 9.81 10.43
C PHE A 443 17.99 8.50 9.66
N VAL A 444 19.14 7.89 9.36
CA VAL A 444 19.22 6.66 8.58
C VAL A 444 20.00 5.58 9.33
N THR A 445 19.52 4.35 9.31
CA THR A 445 20.28 3.20 9.82
C THR A 445 20.83 2.36 8.68
N SER A 446 22.04 1.83 8.83
CA SER A 446 22.60 0.91 7.83
C SER A 446 23.69 -0.01 8.39
N ARG A 447 23.98 -1.09 7.67
CA ARG A 447 25.25 -1.84 7.80
C ARG A 447 26.40 -1.12 7.09
N PRO A 448 27.67 -1.45 7.42
CA PRO A 448 28.85 -0.91 6.74
C PRO A 448 29.21 -1.69 5.47
N ASP A 449 28.22 -2.09 4.68
CA ASP A 449 28.43 -2.86 3.45
C ASP A 449 29.11 -2.01 2.37
N LEU A 450 29.80 -2.65 1.42
CA LEU A 450 30.62 -1.95 0.43
C LEU A 450 29.84 -0.89 -0.38
N PRO A 451 28.65 -1.17 -0.95
CA PRO A 451 27.88 -0.16 -1.69
C PRO A 451 27.52 1.07 -0.83
N ILE A 452 27.11 0.83 0.41
CA ILE A 452 26.77 1.88 1.38
C ILE A 452 28.00 2.71 1.72
N ARG A 453 29.14 2.08 1.99
CA ARG A 453 30.41 2.76 2.28
C ARG A 453 30.86 3.64 1.12
N LEU A 454 30.73 3.16 -0.12
CA LEU A 454 31.07 3.92 -1.33
C LEU A 454 30.10 5.08 -1.56
N GLY A 455 28.80 4.88 -1.32
CA GLY A 455 27.80 5.95 -1.44
C GLY A 455 28.05 7.09 -0.45
N PHE A 456 28.28 6.78 0.83
CA PHE A 456 28.54 7.80 1.84
C PHE A 456 29.92 8.46 1.68
N SER A 457 30.93 7.75 1.18
CA SER A 457 32.23 8.38 0.90
C SER A 457 32.13 9.43 -0.21
N ALA A 458 31.22 9.27 -1.17
CA ALA A 458 30.95 10.26 -2.22
C ALA A 458 30.33 11.57 -1.70
N ILE A 459 29.65 11.54 -0.54
CA ILE A 459 29.02 12.71 0.10
C ILE A 459 29.73 13.13 1.39
N LYS A 460 31.04 12.83 1.51
CA LYS A 460 31.86 13.15 2.68
C LYS A 460 31.71 14.62 3.09
N GLY A 461 31.45 14.86 4.38
CA GLY A 461 31.22 16.20 4.93
C GLY A 461 29.77 16.71 4.83
N LYS A 462 28.82 15.87 4.39
CA LYS A 462 27.37 16.17 4.39
C LYS A 462 26.56 15.32 5.38
N TYR A 463 27.22 14.45 6.12
CA TYR A 463 26.59 13.53 7.07
C TYR A 463 27.49 13.33 8.29
N GLN A 464 26.90 12.87 9.39
CA GLN A 464 27.60 12.48 10.61
C GLN A 464 27.31 11.02 10.95
N ASP A 465 28.36 10.27 11.28
CA ASP A 465 28.24 8.89 11.74
C ASP A 465 28.02 8.80 13.25
N LEU A 466 27.18 7.84 13.64
CA LEU A 466 27.02 7.29 14.97
C LEU A 466 27.30 5.80 14.84
N VAL A 467 28.44 5.34 15.37
CA VAL A 467 28.92 3.99 15.14
C VAL A 467 28.65 3.13 16.38
N LEU A 468 27.75 2.16 16.26
CA LEU A 468 27.31 1.33 17.39
C LEU A 468 28.43 0.48 18.01
N HIS A 469 29.44 0.11 17.22
CA HIS A 469 30.59 -0.67 17.70
C HIS A 469 31.68 0.18 18.35
N GLU A 470 31.57 1.51 18.34
CA GLU A 470 32.45 2.43 19.07
C GLU A 470 31.91 2.77 20.47
N ILE A 471 30.67 2.36 20.78
CA ILE A 471 30.08 2.57 22.11
C ILE A 471 30.90 1.76 23.14
N PRO A 472 31.34 2.38 24.25
CA PRO A 472 32.13 1.71 25.27
C PRO A 472 31.48 0.40 25.75
N LYS A 473 32.29 -0.66 25.84
CA LYS A 473 31.82 -2.01 26.19
C LYS A 473 30.98 -2.05 27.47
N HIS A 474 31.39 -1.32 28.51
CA HIS A 474 30.68 -1.28 29.79
C HIS A 474 29.27 -0.67 29.70
N ILE A 475 29.01 0.25 28.76
CA ILE A 475 27.67 0.81 28.51
C ILE A 475 26.80 -0.25 27.84
N VAL A 476 27.36 -0.97 26.86
CA VAL A 476 26.66 -2.07 26.18
C VAL A 476 26.33 -3.20 27.16
N GLU A 477 27.27 -3.55 28.05
CA GLU A 477 27.07 -4.53 29.13
C GLU A 477 25.93 -4.11 30.07
N HIS A 478 25.90 -2.84 30.50
CA HIS A 478 24.84 -2.30 31.33
C HIS A 478 23.46 -2.40 30.65
N ASP A 479 23.36 -1.94 29.40
CA ASP A 479 22.09 -1.94 28.65
C ASP A 479 21.57 -3.37 28.41
N ILE A 480 22.44 -4.31 28.05
CA ILE A 480 22.08 -5.72 27.86
C ILE A 480 21.67 -6.34 29.20
N SER A 481 22.38 -6.04 30.29
CA SER A 481 22.06 -6.53 31.63
C SER A 481 20.66 -6.07 32.07
N ALA A 482 20.35 -4.79 31.90
CA ALA A 482 19.04 -4.23 32.22
C ALA A 482 17.92 -4.89 31.39
N PHE A 483 18.14 -5.08 30.09
CA PHE A 483 17.20 -5.78 29.21
C PHE A 483 16.99 -7.25 29.65
N LEU A 484 18.07 -8.01 29.87
CA LEU A 484 17.99 -9.41 30.28
C LEU A 484 17.28 -9.58 31.62
N GLN A 485 17.59 -8.74 32.62
CA GLN A 485 16.95 -8.80 33.93
C GLN A 485 15.43 -8.61 33.83
N HIS A 486 14.99 -7.64 33.01
CA HIS A 486 13.57 -7.39 32.79
C HIS A 486 12.89 -8.58 32.10
N GLU A 487 13.41 -9.01 30.95
CA GLU A 487 12.84 -10.09 30.15
C GLU A 487 12.82 -11.42 30.92
N LEU A 488 13.91 -11.77 31.61
CA LEU A 488 13.98 -13.00 32.40
C LEU A 488 12.98 -12.96 33.57
N ALA A 489 12.79 -11.80 34.22
CA ALA A 489 11.75 -11.66 35.23
C ALA A 489 10.33 -11.85 34.65
N ALA A 490 10.06 -11.30 33.48
CA ALA A 490 8.79 -11.50 32.78
C ALA A 490 8.56 -12.96 32.40
N ILE A 491 9.58 -13.63 31.83
CA ILE A 491 9.55 -15.06 31.48
C ILE A 491 9.26 -15.92 32.72
N ARG A 492 9.95 -15.65 33.84
CA ARG A 492 9.72 -16.35 35.10
C ARG A 492 8.29 -16.18 35.59
N ASN A 493 7.77 -14.95 35.60
CA ASN A 493 6.43 -14.66 36.07
C ASN A 493 5.36 -15.34 35.19
N ASN A 494 5.50 -15.25 33.87
CA ASN A 494 4.62 -15.92 32.91
C ASN A 494 4.69 -17.45 33.05
N TYR A 495 5.88 -18.00 33.26
CA TYR A 495 6.08 -19.43 33.51
C TYR A 495 5.37 -19.88 34.79
N ASN A 496 5.56 -19.15 35.88
CA ASN A 496 5.00 -19.46 37.20
C ASN A 496 3.46 -19.35 37.23
N ASN A 497 2.90 -18.42 36.46
CA ASN A 497 1.44 -18.25 36.33
C ASN A 497 0.77 -19.39 35.57
N SER A 498 1.54 -20.20 34.84
CA SER A 498 1.03 -21.25 33.96
C SER A 498 1.47 -22.65 34.39
N VAL A 499 2.04 -22.81 35.59
CA VAL A 499 2.37 -24.10 36.20
C VAL A 499 1.92 -24.15 37.66
N PRO A 500 1.67 -25.34 38.24
CA PRO A 500 1.35 -25.47 39.65
C PRO A 500 2.56 -25.14 40.54
N LYS A 501 2.32 -24.86 41.83
CA LYS A 501 3.31 -24.30 42.78
C LYS A 501 4.61 -25.11 42.91
N ASP A 502 4.52 -26.43 42.82
CA ASP A 502 5.65 -27.36 42.91
C ASP A 502 6.64 -27.25 41.74
N ARG A 503 6.19 -26.69 40.60
CA ARG A 503 7.01 -26.50 39.40
C ARG A 503 7.45 -25.06 39.19
N GLN A 504 7.07 -24.13 40.07
CA GLN A 504 7.40 -22.72 39.92
C GLN A 504 8.91 -22.48 40.09
N LEU A 505 9.44 -21.55 39.29
CA LEU A 505 10.80 -21.06 39.41
C LEU A 505 10.91 -20.12 40.62
N PRO A 506 12.02 -20.20 41.40
CA PRO A 506 12.22 -19.36 42.57
C PRO A 506 12.40 -17.89 42.19
N THR A 507 12.17 -16.99 43.14
CA THR A 507 12.37 -15.54 42.93
C THR A 507 13.83 -15.17 42.66
N SER A 508 14.77 -16.03 43.06
CA SER A 508 16.19 -15.89 42.76
C SER A 508 16.57 -16.32 41.34
N TRP A 509 15.67 -16.97 40.59
CA TRP A 509 15.93 -17.38 39.20
C TRP A 509 16.05 -16.15 38.27
N PRO A 510 17.02 -16.13 37.33
CA PRO A 510 18.00 -17.17 37.01
C PRO A 510 19.30 -17.10 37.83
N GLY A 511 19.43 -16.14 38.73
CA GLY A 511 20.62 -15.88 39.54
C GLY A 511 21.59 -14.92 38.85
N GLN A 512 22.23 -14.04 39.64
CA GLN A 512 23.08 -12.97 39.12
C GLN A 512 24.28 -13.49 38.31
N SER A 513 24.84 -14.64 38.71
CA SER A 513 25.93 -15.30 37.98
C SER A 513 25.53 -15.66 36.55
N ASN A 514 24.35 -16.28 36.37
CA ASN A 514 23.86 -16.69 35.06
C ASN A 514 23.52 -15.48 34.18
N VAL A 515 22.96 -14.41 34.77
CA VAL A 515 22.75 -13.15 34.05
C VAL A 515 24.08 -12.59 33.55
N GLN A 516 25.12 -12.58 34.38
CA GLN A 516 26.43 -12.06 33.98
C GLN A 516 27.07 -12.90 32.85
N VAL A 517 26.90 -14.23 32.86
CA VAL A 517 27.35 -15.09 31.77
C VAL A 517 26.60 -14.77 30.48
N LEU A 518 25.28 -14.61 30.53
CA LEU A 518 24.48 -14.23 29.36
C LEU A 518 24.87 -12.84 28.82
N VAL A 519 25.13 -11.87 29.69
CA VAL A 519 25.63 -10.54 29.29
C VAL A 519 26.96 -10.68 28.56
N HIS A 520 27.90 -11.45 29.11
CA HIS A 520 29.20 -11.68 28.48
C HIS A 520 29.07 -12.36 27.11
N MET A 521 28.18 -13.34 26.96
CA MET A 521 27.91 -14.01 25.69
C MET A 521 27.23 -13.08 24.67
N ALA A 522 26.41 -12.15 25.14
CA ALA A 522 25.64 -11.25 24.30
C ALA A 522 26.48 -10.10 23.74
N VAL A 523 27.47 -9.58 24.46
CA VAL A 523 28.18 -8.36 24.04
C VAL A 523 29.00 -8.57 22.77
N PRO A 524 28.87 -7.74 21.72
CA PRO A 524 28.05 -6.52 21.61
C PRO A 524 26.68 -6.70 20.90
N LEU A 525 26.27 -7.93 20.62
CA LEU A 525 25.09 -8.34 19.87
C LEU A 525 23.81 -8.45 20.73
N PHE A 526 22.97 -7.41 20.70
CA PHE A 526 21.63 -7.44 21.30
C PHE A 526 20.75 -8.57 20.75
N ILE A 527 20.96 -8.99 19.50
CA ILE A 527 20.22 -10.11 18.90
C ILE A 527 20.40 -11.41 19.70
N PHE A 528 21.57 -11.65 20.31
CA PHE A 528 21.77 -12.81 21.18
C PHE A 528 20.80 -12.76 22.36
N ALA A 529 20.79 -11.64 23.10
CA ALA A 529 19.94 -11.49 24.28
C ALA A 529 18.46 -11.66 23.92
N ALA A 530 18.01 -11.01 22.84
CA ALA A 530 16.63 -11.12 22.38
C ALA A 530 16.26 -12.54 21.92
N THR A 531 17.11 -13.21 21.16
CA THR A 531 16.88 -14.59 20.69
C THR A 531 16.87 -15.57 21.85
N VAL A 532 17.77 -15.45 22.83
CA VAL A 532 17.77 -16.29 24.03
C VAL A 532 16.51 -16.04 24.85
N CYS A 533 16.11 -14.79 25.11
CA CYS A 533 14.87 -14.50 25.82
C CYS A 533 13.64 -15.12 25.13
N ARG A 534 13.52 -15.00 23.80
CA ARG A 534 12.44 -15.65 23.04
C ARG A 534 12.49 -17.18 23.16
N PHE A 535 13.69 -17.76 23.06
CA PHE A 535 13.87 -19.20 23.24
C PHE A 535 13.43 -19.65 24.64
N LEU A 536 13.82 -18.94 25.69
CA LEU A 536 13.44 -19.24 27.08
C LEU A 536 11.95 -19.00 27.37
N ALA A 537 11.31 -18.07 26.65
CA ALA A 537 9.88 -17.80 26.75
C ALA A 537 9.02 -18.92 26.10
N GLU A 538 9.57 -19.68 25.15
CA GLU A 538 8.84 -20.67 24.36
C GLU A 538 8.43 -21.89 25.21
N ARG A 539 7.13 -22.07 25.41
CA ARG A 539 6.57 -23.12 26.27
C ARG A 539 6.63 -24.50 25.62
N LYS A 540 6.54 -24.58 24.29
CA LYS A 540 6.78 -25.84 23.56
C LYS A 540 8.20 -26.35 23.80
N CYS A 541 9.11 -25.43 24.15
CA CYS A 541 10.50 -25.72 24.36
C CYS A 541 10.83 -26.24 25.80
N GLY A 542 9.84 -26.31 26.70
CA GLY A 542 9.98 -26.98 27.99
C GLY A 542 10.10 -26.01 29.17
N ASN A 543 10.98 -26.34 30.13
CA ASN A 543 11.18 -25.53 31.33
C ASN A 543 12.29 -24.49 31.07
N PRO A 544 12.06 -23.19 31.37
CA PRO A 544 13.03 -22.12 31.12
C PRO A 544 14.38 -22.32 31.80
N ASP A 545 14.42 -22.90 33.00
CA ASP A 545 15.68 -23.19 33.69
C ASP A 545 16.50 -24.25 32.96
N LYS A 546 15.87 -25.35 32.53
CA LYS A 546 16.55 -26.36 31.71
C LYS A 546 17.06 -25.77 30.39
N GLN A 547 16.25 -24.95 29.73
CA GLN A 547 16.63 -24.28 28.49
C GLN A 547 17.80 -23.31 28.71
N LEU A 548 17.80 -22.59 29.83
CA LEU A 548 18.91 -21.72 30.21
C LEU A 548 20.20 -22.52 30.40
N GLN A 549 20.14 -23.66 31.09
CA GLN A 549 21.31 -24.53 31.25
C GLN A 549 21.87 -25.02 29.91
N GLU A 550 21.02 -25.29 28.92
CA GLU A 550 21.48 -25.63 27.57
C GLU A 550 22.19 -24.46 26.88
N VAL A 551 21.65 -23.24 26.97
CA VAL A 551 22.29 -22.04 26.39
C VAL A 551 23.67 -21.79 27.03
N LEU A 552 23.78 -21.94 28.36
CA LEU A 552 25.03 -21.69 29.09
C LEU A 552 26.16 -22.65 28.66
N LYS A 553 25.87 -23.84 28.11
CA LYS A 553 26.88 -24.75 27.55
C LYS A 553 27.64 -24.15 26.36
N TYR A 554 27.07 -23.16 25.66
CA TYR A 554 27.68 -22.51 24.51
C TYR A 554 28.59 -21.33 24.87
N GLN A 555 28.86 -21.10 26.16
CA GLN A 555 29.74 -20.01 26.61
C GLN A 555 31.13 -20.08 25.95
N THR A 556 31.72 -21.27 25.81
CA THR A 556 33.03 -21.44 25.15
C THR A 556 32.96 -21.16 23.66
N ARG A 557 31.90 -21.60 22.96
CA ARG A 557 31.69 -21.31 21.54
C ARG A 557 31.46 -19.83 21.24
N SER A 558 30.94 -19.05 22.20
CA SER A 558 30.79 -17.60 22.03
C SER A 558 32.12 -16.86 21.82
N GLN A 559 33.24 -17.48 22.23
CA GLN A 559 34.59 -16.95 22.01
C GLN A 559 35.10 -17.21 20.58
N GLU A 560 34.59 -18.25 19.91
CA GLU A 560 34.93 -18.60 18.52
C GLU A 560 34.01 -17.87 17.52
N SER A 561 32.70 -17.90 17.77
CA SER A 561 31.70 -17.24 16.93
C SER A 561 30.47 -16.87 17.77
N GLN A 562 30.21 -15.56 17.89
CA GLN A 562 29.05 -15.06 18.64
C GLN A 562 27.71 -15.43 17.97
N LEU A 563 27.68 -15.54 16.64
CA LEU A 563 26.50 -16.00 15.92
C LEU A 563 26.23 -17.49 16.14
N ASP A 564 27.28 -18.30 16.34
CA ASP A 564 27.14 -19.71 16.69
C ASP A 564 26.50 -19.85 18.07
N ALA A 565 26.99 -19.09 19.06
CA ALA A 565 26.36 -19.04 20.37
C ALA A 565 24.92 -18.52 20.34
N THR A 566 24.56 -17.68 19.36
CA THR A 566 23.19 -17.16 19.20
C THR A 566 22.23 -18.21 18.63
N TYR A 567 22.62 -18.90 17.57
CA TYR A 567 21.70 -19.73 16.78
C TYR A 567 21.79 -21.22 17.05
N LEU A 568 22.97 -21.75 17.37
CA LEU A 568 23.12 -23.19 17.62
C LEU A 568 22.29 -23.70 18.80
N PRO A 569 22.10 -22.97 19.93
CA PRO A 569 21.21 -23.46 21.00
C PRO A 569 19.78 -23.70 20.52
N VAL A 570 19.28 -22.88 19.59
CA VAL A 570 17.95 -23.03 18.99
C VAL A 570 17.94 -24.18 17.99
N LEU A 571 18.96 -24.25 17.12
CA LEU A 571 19.04 -25.23 16.03
C LEU A 571 19.37 -26.65 16.52
N ASP A 572 20.33 -26.82 17.41
CA ASP A 572 20.77 -28.13 17.89
C ASP A 572 19.64 -28.89 18.59
N ARG A 573 18.65 -28.18 19.16
CA ARG A 573 17.44 -28.80 19.70
C ARG A 573 16.68 -29.65 18.67
N LEU A 574 16.73 -29.29 17.39
CA LEU A 574 16.07 -30.05 16.32
C LEU A 574 16.68 -31.45 16.14
N VAL A 575 17.90 -31.66 16.64
CA VAL A 575 18.70 -32.87 16.39
C VAL A 575 19.18 -33.58 17.65
N VAL A 576 19.21 -32.90 18.80
CA VAL A 576 19.68 -33.46 20.07
C VAL A 576 18.84 -34.67 20.48
N GLY A 577 19.52 -35.77 20.81
CA GLY A 577 18.89 -37.02 21.25
C GLY A 577 18.30 -37.87 20.12
N LEU A 578 18.38 -37.44 18.85
CA LEU A 578 17.87 -38.22 17.73
C LEU A 578 18.90 -39.25 17.22
N PRO A 579 18.45 -40.48 16.86
CA PRO A 579 19.27 -41.43 16.11
C PRO A 579 19.76 -40.85 14.78
N THR A 580 20.92 -41.27 14.30
CA THR A 580 21.58 -40.72 13.09
C THR A 580 20.65 -40.62 11.88
N ARG A 581 19.85 -41.67 11.61
CA ARG A 581 18.90 -41.66 10.46
C ARG A 581 17.83 -40.57 10.58
N GLN A 582 17.27 -40.37 11.79
CA GLN A 582 16.25 -39.35 12.03
C GLN A 582 16.88 -37.96 12.00
N ARG A 583 18.06 -37.81 12.61
CA ARG A 583 18.86 -36.58 12.56
C ARG A 583 19.11 -36.13 11.11
N ASP A 584 19.58 -37.02 10.26
CA ASP A 584 19.88 -36.70 8.86
C ASP A 584 18.61 -36.34 8.07
N ARG A 585 17.45 -36.94 8.43
CA ARG A 585 16.16 -36.57 7.86
C ARG A 585 15.78 -35.14 8.25
N VAL A 586 15.85 -34.79 9.54
CA VAL A 586 15.53 -33.44 10.03
C VAL A 586 16.44 -32.40 9.39
N LEU A 587 17.74 -32.67 9.27
CA LEU A 587 18.69 -31.76 8.62
C LEU A 587 18.38 -31.55 7.13
N ARG A 588 17.98 -32.62 6.41
CA ARG A 588 17.55 -32.49 5.02
C ARG A 588 16.28 -31.65 4.89
N GLU A 589 15.25 -31.97 5.69
CA GLU A 589 13.99 -31.21 5.71
C GLU A 589 14.23 -29.73 6.07
N PHE A 590 15.08 -29.46 7.06
CA PHE A 590 15.49 -28.11 7.43
C PHE A 590 16.13 -27.35 6.27
N ARG A 591 17.13 -27.95 5.60
CA ARG A 591 17.82 -27.29 4.48
C ARG A 591 16.89 -27.03 3.30
N VAL A 592 15.90 -27.89 3.07
CA VAL A 592 14.89 -27.66 2.03
C VAL A 592 13.93 -26.54 2.45
N ILE A 593 13.35 -26.59 3.65
CA ILE A 593 12.29 -25.67 4.08
C ILE A 593 12.89 -24.32 4.50
N VAL A 594 13.76 -24.31 5.51
CA VAL A 594 14.37 -23.09 6.03
C VAL A 594 15.36 -22.52 5.03
N GLY A 595 16.10 -23.38 4.32
CA GLY A 595 16.97 -22.93 3.24
C GLY A 595 16.20 -22.24 2.11
N SER A 596 14.98 -22.68 1.80
CA SER A 596 14.10 -21.96 0.88
C SER A 596 13.63 -20.62 1.44
N ILE A 597 13.19 -20.58 2.70
CA ILE A 597 12.69 -19.35 3.36
C ILE A 597 13.75 -18.23 3.33
N VAL A 598 15.02 -18.56 3.60
CA VAL A 598 16.09 -17.55 3.69
C VAL A 598 16.53 -16.96 2.33
N ILE A 599 16.14 -17.58 1.21
CA ILE A 599 16.47 -17.13 -0.15
C ILE A 599 15.29 -16.51 -0.91
N LEU A 600 14.09 -16.52 -0.32
CA LEU A 600 12.88 -16.01 -0.99
C LEU A 600 13.08 -14.56 -1.45
N ALA A 601 12.65 -14.28 -2.68
CA ALA A 601 12.58 -12.93 -3.22
C ALA A 601 11.52 -12.10 -2.50
N SER A 602 10.47 -12.74 -1.99
CA SER A 602 9.42 -12.15 -1.16
C SER A 602 8.85 -13.18 -0.18
N PRO A 603 8.52 -12.78 1.06
CA PRO A 603 7.99 -13.70 2.08
C PRO A 603 6.76 -14.49 1.60
N LEU A 604 6.75 -15.80 1.87
CA LEU A 604 5.64 -16.70 1.55
C LEU A 604 5.01 -17.28 2.83
N SER A 605 3.74 -17.63 2.74
CA SER A 605 3.00 -18.32 3.80
C SER A 605 3.36 -19.81 3.85
N THR A 606 3.04 -20.48 4.96
CA THR A 606 3.27 -21.94 5.08
C THR A 606 2.52 -22.71 4.01
N CYS A 607 1.28 -22.28 3.68
CA CYS A 607 0.47 -22.88 2.63
C CYS A 607 1.12 -22.72 1.24
N ALA A 608 1.55 -21.51 0.87
CA ALA A 608 2.18 -21.27 -0.43
C ALA A 608 3.52 -22.01 -0.54
N LEU A 609 4.32 -22.01 0.53
CA LEU A 609 5.60 -22.72 0.57
C LEU A 609 5.41 -24.24 0.42
N ALA A 610 4.36 -24.82 1.01
CA ALA A 610 4.01 -26.23 0.87
C ALA A 610 3.78 -26.63 -0.59
N GLN A 611 3.04 -25.80 -1.33
CA GLN A 611 2.75 -26.03 -2.74
C GLN A 611 4.01 -25.93 -3.62
N ILE A 612 4.89 -24.95 -3.37
CA ILE A 612 6.14 -24.78 -4.13
C ILE A 612 7.12 -25.93 -3.84
N LEU A 613 7.26 -26.34 -2.58
CA LEU A 613 8.22 -27.38 -2.20
C LEU A 613 7.68 -28.82 -2.37
N SER A 614 6.43 -28.98 -2.80
CA SER A 614 5.74 -30.29 -2.84
C SER A 614 5.79 -31.02 -1.49
N ALA A 615 5.66 -30.28 -0.39
CA ALA A 615 5.67 -30.80 0.97
C ALA A 615 4.27 -30.68 1.59
N SER A 616 3.96 -31.52 2.59
CA SER A 616 2.74 -31.31 3.37
C SER A 616 2.87 -30.07 4.27
N ILE A 617 1.77 -29.39 4.52
CA ILE A 617 1.72 -28.26 5.47
C ILE A 617 2.22 -28.73 6.83
N ASP A 618 1.80 -29.91 7.30
CA ASP A 618 2.28 -30.50 8.56
C ASP A 618 3.80 -30.67 8.61
N THR A 619 4.44 -31.07 7.50
CA THR A 619 5.90 -31.21 7.46
C THR A 619 6.59 -29.86 7.60
N ILE A 620 6.01 -28.80 7.03
CA ILE A 620 6.54 -27.44 7.18
C ILE A 620 6.32 -26.96 8.61
N ASP A 621 5.09 -27.04 9.11
CA ASP A 621 4.73 -26.57 10.45
C ASP A 621 5.54 -27.32 11.53
N ASP A 622 5.69 -28.64 11.44
CA ASP A 622 6.52 -29.45 12.33
C ASP A 622 7.98 -28.98 12.38
N ARG A 623 8.52 -28.47 11.26
CA ARG A 623 9.90 -27.97 11.20
C ARG A 623 10.02 -26.54 11.69
N LEU A 624 8.99 -25.73 11.50
CA LEU A 624 8.96 -24.34 11.92
C LEU A 624 8.59 -24.18 13.41
N ASP A 625 7.89 -25.15 14.00
CA ASP A 625 7.34 -25.11 15.36
C ASP A 625 8.37 -24.83 16.48
N PHE A 626 9.64 -25.13 16.23
CA PHE A 626 10.74 -24.87 17.18
C PHE A 626 11.61 -23.65 16.80
N LEU A 627 11.22 -22.92 15.76
CA LEU A 627 12.00 -21.82 15.18
C LEU A 627 11.39 -20.43 15.45
N HIS A 628 10.36 -20.31 16.30
CA HIS A 628 9.77 -19.02 16.70
C HIS A 628 10.79 -18.03 17.30
N ALA A 629 11.91 -18.51 17.84
CA ALA A 629 12.98 -17.65 18.36
C ALA A 629 13.76 -16.89 17.26
N VAL A 630 13.70 -17.38 16.01
CA VAL A 630 14.46 -16.86 14.86
C VAL A 630 13.58 -16.48 13.66
N LEU A 631 12.36 -17.03 13.58
CA LEU A 631 11.35 -16.75 12.56
C LEU A 631 10.08 -16.17 13.19
N SER A 632 9.49 -15.17 12.53
CA SER A 632 8.11 -14.76 12.77
C SER A 632 7.19 -15.69 11.98
N ILE A 633 6.52 -16.59 12.69
CA ILE A 633 5.62 -17.59 12.13
C ILE A 633 4.20 -17.23 12.59
N PRO A 634 3.36 -16.71 11.69
CA PRO A 634 1.98 -16.38 12.03
C PRO A 634 1.15 -17.61 12.40
N SER A 635 0.09 -17.43 13.21
CA SER A 635 -0.86 -18.51 13.51
C SER A 635 -1.75 -18.91 12.33
N SER A 636 -1.88 -18.01 11.33
CA SER A 636 -2.63 -18.29 10.10
C SER A 636 -1.69 -18.80 9.02
N SER A 637 -2.04 -19.94 8.40
CA SER A 637 -1.26 -20.57 7.34
C SER A 637 -1.23 -19.80 6.01
N SER A 638 -2.07 -18.76 5.89
CA SER A 638 -2.10 -17.86 4.73
C SER A 638 -1.24 -16.60 4.92
N SER A 639 -0.77 -16.33 6.15
CA SER A 639 0.09 -15.18 6.43
C SER A 639 1.57 -15.53 6.21
N PRO A 640 2.40 -14.61 5.69
CA PRO A 640 3.77 -14.91 5.31
C PRO A 640 4.70 -15.10 6.52
N ILE A 641 5.60 -16.08 6.40
CA ILE A 641 6.70 -16.33 7.35
C ILE A 641 7.78 -15.29 7.11
N ARG A 642 8.33 -14.70 8.17
CA ARG A 642 9.41 -13.71 8.06
C ARG A 642 10.61 -14.07 8.92
N LEU A 643 11.80 -13.67 8.47
CA LEU A 643 13.00 -13.68 9.32
C LEU A 643 12.84 -12.60 10.41
N LEU A 644 13.13 -12.92 11.67
CA LEU A 644 13.16 -11.87 12.71
C LEU A 644 14.37 -10.95 12.56
N HIS A 645 15.46 -11.45 11.99
CA HIS A 645 16.65 -10.66 11.71
C HIS A 645 17.49 -11.30 10.60
N LEU A 646 17.98 -10.48 9.68
CA LEU A 646 18.73 -10.93 8.50
C LEU A 646 20.05 -11.67 8.85
N SER A 647 20.64 -11.43 10.04
CA SER A 647 21.82 -12.21 10.49
C SER A 647 21.57 -13.71 10.62
N PHE A 648 20.32 -14.16 10.75
CA PHE A 648 20.01 -15.59 10.76
C PHE A 648 20.23 -16.21 9.38
N ARG A 649 19.80 -15.51 8.32
CA ARG A 649 20.14 -15.88 6.94
C ARG A 649 21.66 -15.88 6.77
N ASP A 650 22.32 -14.78 7.14
CA ASP A 650 23.77 -14.63 6.97
C ASP A 650 24.53 -15.77 7.65
N PHE A 651 24.09 -16.19 8.84
CA PHE A 651 24.63 -17.35 9.56
C PHE A 651 24.46 -18.67 8.81
N LEU A 652 23.30 -18.89 8.16
CA LEU A 652 22.98 -20.15 7.50
C LEU A 652 23.70 -20.32 6.16
N VAL A 653 23.93 -19.23 5.41
CA VAL A 653 24.58 -19.27 4.09
C VAL A 653 26.09 -19.03 4.13
N ASP A 654 26.66 -18.73 5.30
CA ASP A 654 28.09 -18.44 5.48
C ASP A 654 28.98 -19.59 4.99
N THR A 655 29.73 -19.35 3.93
CA THR A 655 30.62 -20.34 3.29
C THR A 655 31.72 -20.85 4.21
N GLU A 656 32.14 -20.10 5.23
CA GLU A 656 33.16 -20.54 6.19
C GLU A 656 32.67 -21.69 7.09
N LYS A 657 31.34 -21.87 7.15
CA LYS A 657 30.66 -22.90 7.93
C LYS A 657 30.37 -24.16 7.13
N ARG A 658 30.66 -24.17 5.83
CA ARG A 658 30.51 -25.34 4.96
C ARG A 658 31.28 -26.52 5.56
N GLY A 659 30.58 -27.63 5.77
CA GLY A 659 31.13 -28.85 6.37
C GLY A 659 31.37 -28.81 7.89
N LYS A 660 31.28 -27.63 8.54
CA LYS A 660 31.42 -27.46 9.99
C LYS A 660 30.08 -27.39 10.72
N ASN A 661 29.11 -26.70 10.12
CA ASN A 661 27.75 -26.56 10.66
C ASN A 661 26.79 -27.51 9.93
N PRO A 662 26.11 -28.45 10.62
CA PRO A 662 25.14 -29.33 9.99
C PRO A 662 23.91 -28.59 9.42
N PHE A 663 23.60 -27.39 9.91
CA PHE A 663 22.48 -26.57 9.42
C PHE A 663 22.86 -25.63 8.27
N TRP A 664 24.11 -25.63 7.82
CA TRP A 664 24.55 -24.80 6.70
C TRP A 664 23.72 -25.08 5.43
N VAL A 665 23.35 -24.00 4.75
CA VAL A 665 22.55 -23.99 3.52
C VAL A 665 23.44 -23.55 2.37
N ASP A 666 23.48 -24.36 1.32
CA ASP A 666 24.11 -23.99 0.07
C ASP A 666 23.18 -23.04 -0.71
N GLU A 667 23.47 -21.74 -0.64
CA GLU A 667 22.64 -20.70 -1.24
C GLU A 667 22.42 -20.93 -2.74
N ASN A 668 23.47 -21.26 -3.49
CA ASN A 668 23.37 -21.47 -4.95
C ASN A 668 22.46 -22.67 -5.26
N HIS A 669 22.68 -23.79 -4.57
CA HIS A 669 21.87 -24.98 -4.77
C HIS A 669 20.42 -24.79 -4.33
N SER A 670 20.17 -24.05 -3.25
CA SER A 670 18.82 -23.71 -2.83
C SER A 670 18.11 -22.83 -3.88
N HIS A 671 18.81 -21.88 -4.49
CA HIS A 671 18.26 -21.08 -5.60
C HIS A 671 17.98 -21.94 -6.84
N GLU A 672 18.88 -22.86 -7.22
CA GLU A 672 18.68 -23.82 -8.31
C GLU A 672 17.40 -24.65 -8.09
N LYS A 673 17.25 -25.27 -6.91
CA LYS A 673 16.06 -26.06 -6.56
C LYS A 673 14.79 -25.22 -6.53
N MET A 674 14.87 -23.98 -6.06
CA MET A 674 13.73 -23.08 -6.05
C MET A 674 13.29 -22.70 -7.48
N ALA A 675 14.24 -22.47 -8.39
CA ALA A 675 13.93 -22.21 -9.80
C ALA A 675 13.23 -23.42 -10.45
N GLU A 676 13.72 -24.64 -10.22
CA GLU A 676 13.07 -25.87 -10.67
C GLU A 676 11.63 -26.00 -10.14
N ASN A 677 11.44 -25.75 -8.84
CA ASN A 677 10.12 -25.78 -8.21
C ASN A 677 9.18 -24.71 -8.77
N CYS A 678 9.68 -23.51 -9.07
CA CYS A 678 8.89 -22.47 -9.70
C CYS A 678 8.39 -22.91 -11.07
N LEU A 679 9.29 -23.45 -11.90
CA LEU A 679 8.95 -23.97 -13.24
C LEU A 679 7.93 -25.11 -13.15
N ARG A 680 8.07 -26.01 -12.16
CA ARG A 680 7.13 -27.10 -11.92
C ARG A 680 5.72 -26.58 -11.59
N VAL A 681 5.59 -25.67 -10.61
CA VAL A 681 4.29 -25.08 -10.24
C VAL A 681 3.64 -24.40 -11.44
N MET A 682 4.40 -23.63 -12.20
CA MET A 682 3.87 -22.96 -13.39
C MET A 682 3.42 -23.97 -14.46
N ASN A 683 4.18 -25.04 -14.72
CA ASN A 683 3.79 -26.10 -15.66
C ASN A 683 2.49 -26.82 -15.22
N GLU A 684 2.26 -26.98 -13.92
CA GLU A 684 1.06 -27.64 -13.39
C GLU A 684 -0.19 -26.74 -13.39
N ARG A 685 -0.01 -25.42 -13.31
CA ARG A 685 -1.10 -24.46 -13.04
C ARG A 685 -1.45 -23.57 -14.22
N LEU A 686 -0.46 -23.17 -15.03
CA LEU A 686 -0.67 -22.25 -16.13
C LEU A 686 -1.32 -22.96 -17.32
N ARG A 687 -2.39 -22.36 -17.83
CA ARG A 687 -3.12 -22.81 -19.01
C ARG A 687 -3.78 -21.60 -19.68
N THR A 688 -4.20 -21.77 -20.93
CA THR A 688 -4.98 -20.77 -21.66
C THR A 688 -6.25 -20.45 -20.89
N ASP A 689 -6.55 -19.15 -20.77
CA ASP A 689 -7.73 -18.64 -20.06
C ASP A 689 -7.84 -19.20 -18.65
N ILE A 690 -6.77 -18.98 -17.86
CA ILE A 690 -6.64 -19.53 -16.51
C ILE A 690 -7.78 -19.07 -15.59
N CYS A 691 -8.31 -17.87 -15.84
CA CYS A 691 -9.42 -17.27 -15.12
C CYS A 691 -10.80 -17.58 -15.73
N ASP A 692 -10.93 -18.41 -16.77
CA ASP A 692 -12.20 -18.73 -17.45
C ASP A 692 -13.03 -17.47 -17.76
N VAL A 693 -12.39 -16.47 -18.37
CA VAL A 693 -12.98 -15.19 -18.78
C VAL A 693 -13.77 -15.37 -20.08
N LYS A 694 -13.35 -16.30 -20.95
CA LYS A 694 -13.95 -16.71 -22.24
C LYS A 694 -13.99 -15.65 -23.34
N ALA A 695 -14.31 -14.41 -22.99
CA ALA A 695 -14.47 -13.31 -23.94
C ALA A 695 -13.12 -12.58 -24.12
N PRO A 696 -12.45 -12.69 -25.28
CA PRO A 696 -11.09 -12.15 -25.44
C PRO A 696 -10.98 -10.62 -25.32
N GLY A 697 -12.06 -9.90 -25.63
CA GLY A 697 -12.14 -8.44 -25.49
C GLY A 697 -12.38 -7.94 -24.06
N THR A 698 -12.45 -8.81 -23.06
CA THR A 698 -12.70 -8.41 -21.68
C THR A 698 -11.52 -7.62 -21.12
N ASN A 699 -11.80 -6.39 -20.66
CA ASN A 699 -10.79 -5.57 -20.01
C ASN A 699 -10.41 -6.20 -18.66
N ARG A 700 -9.11 -6.22 -18.32
CA ARG A 700 -8.61 -6.65 -17.01
C ARG A 700 -9.37 -6.01 -15.85
N SER A 701 -9.68 -4.71 -15.94
CA SER A 701 -10.40 -3.98 -14.89
C SER A 701 -11.83 -4.45 -14.67
N ALA A 702 -12.41 -5.18 -15.63
CA ALA A 702 -13.75 -5.76 -15.53
C ALA A 702 -13.75 -7.18 -14.93
N ILE A 703 -12.57 -7.79 -14.75
CA ILE A 703 -12.44 -9.12 -14.15
C ILE A 703 -12.48 -8.97 -12.62
N ASN A 704 -13.30 -9.79 -11.95
CA ASN A 704 -13.39 -9.76 -10.48
C ASN A 704 -12.02 -10.12 -9.85
N PRO A 705 -11.43 -9.23 -9.02
CA PRO A 705 -10.15 -9.49 -8.36
C PRO A 705 -10.12 -10.79 -7.56
N GLN A 706 -11.22 -11.15 -6.89
CA GLN A 706 -11.32 -12.40 -6.12
C GLN A 706 -11.22 -13.65 -7.02
N LYS A 707 -11.69 -13.55 -8.27
CA LYS A 707 -11.56 -14.61 -9.26
C LYS A 707 -10.10 -14.74 -9.70
N VAL A 708 -9.42 -13.61 -9.91
CA VAL A 708 -7.99 -13.59 -10.24
C VAL A 708 -7.18 -14.21 -9.11
N ASP A 709 -7.41 -13.82 -7.86
CA ASP A 709 -6.70 -14.37 -6.68
C ASP A 709 -6.96 -15.88 -6.49
N ALA A 710 -8.17 -16.36 -6.81
CA ALA A 710 -8.49 -17.78 -6.74
C ALA A 710 -7.79 -18.61 -7.83
N CYS A 711 -7.64 -18.05 -9.04
CA CYS A 711 -6.97 -18.71 -10.17
C CYS A 711 -5.44 -18.56 -10.13
N LEU A 712 -4.95 -17.47 -9.53
CA LEU A 712 -3.54 -17.17 -9.32
C LEU A 712 -3.29 -17.04 -7.81
N PRO A 713 -3.25 -18.16 -7.07
CA PRO A 713 -2.95 -18.13 -5.64
C PRO A 713 -1.49 -17.68 -5.39
N PRO A 714 -1.11 -17.32 -4.14
CA PRO A 714 0.18 -16.70 -3.84
C PRO A 714 1.41 -17.45 -4.35
N GLU A 715 1.39 -18.79 -4.35
CA GLU A 715 2.45 -19.62 -4.93
C GLU A 715 2.59 -19.46 -6.44
N VAL A 716 1.49 -19.31 -7.18
CA VAL A 716 1.52 -19.10 -8.64
C VAL A 716 2.00 -17.68 -8.94
N GLN A 717 1.53 -16.68 -8.17
CA GLN A 717 1.99 -15.30 -8.32
C GLN A 717 3.51 -15.20 -8.11
N TYR A 718 4.01 -15.77 -7.00
CA TYR A 718 5.43 -15.78 -6.67
C TYR A 718 6.27 -16.41 -7.77
N THR A 719 5.86 -17.59 -8.25
CA THR A 719 6.62 -18.33 -9.26
C THR A 719 6.63 -17.61 -10.61
N CYS A 720 5.53 -16.97 -11.01
CA CYS A 720 5.47 -16.15 -12.22
C CYS A 720 6.43 -14.94 -12.17
N LEU A 721 6.68 -14.39 -10.98
CA LEU A 721 7.48 -13.18 -10.81
C LEU A 721 8.98 -13.47 -10.56
N HIS A 722 9.29 -14.58 -9.89
CA HIS A 722 10.60 -14.78 -9.28
C HIS A 722 11.37 -16.02 -9.76
N TRP A 723 10.85 -16.79 -10.72
CA TRP A 723 11.59 -17.95 -11.25
C TRP A 723 12.96 -17.56 -11.85
N VAL A 724 13.04 -16.48 -12.65
CA VAL A 724 14.32 -15.98 -13.19
C VAL A 724 15.21 -15.36 -12.11
N TYR A 725 14.62 -14.76 -11.07
CA TYR A 725 15.39 -14.29 -9.91
C TYR A 725 16.18 -15.45 -9.29
N HIS A 726 15.55 -16.61 -9.11
CA HIS A 726 16.25 -17.78 -8.60
C HIS A 726 17.32 -18.31 -9.56
N ILE A 727 17.08 -18.29 -10.87
CA ILE A 727 18.11 -18.63 -11.88
C ILE A 727 19.31 -17.68 -11.81
N HIS A 728 19.06 -16.37 -11.76
CA HIS A 728 20.11 -15.35 -11.65
C HIS A 728 21.02 -15.61 -10.44
N HIS A 729 20.42 -15.92 -9.29
CA HIS A 729 21.15 -16.12 -8.04
C HIS A 729 21.79 -17.51 -7.89
N ALA A 730 21.30 -18.54 -8.58
CA ALA A 730 21.96 -19.85 -8.63
C ALA A 730 23.37 -19.77 -9.26
N ARG A 731 23.63 -18.74 -10.07
CA ARG A 731 24.87 -18.51 -10.84
C ARG A 731 25.16 -19.56 -11.93
N ASP A 732 24.29 -20.54 -12.08
CA ASP A 732 24.35 -21.50 -13.18
C ASP A 732 23.88 -20.86 -14.49
N ARG A 733 24.54 -21.24 -15.58
CA ARG A 733 24.17 -20.78 -16.91
C ARG A 733 23.09 -21.67 -17.50
N VAL A 734 22.08 -21.06 -18.09
CA VAL A 734 20.97 -21.78 -18.72
C VAL A 734 21.40 -22.33 -20.08
N SER A 735 21.07 -23.59 -20.35
CA SER A 735 21.35 -24.28 -21.62
C SER A 735 20.08 -24.88 -22.24
N ASP A 736 20.14 -25.20 -23.53
CA ASP A 736 18.99 -25.69 -24.31
C ASP A 736 18.41 -27.03 -23.81
N GLY A 737 19.18 -27.81 -23.03
CA GLY A 737 18.77 -29.12 -22.50
C GLY A 737 17.91 -29.08 -21.24
N GLY A 738 17.64 -27.89 -20.68
CA GLY A 738 17.02 -27.74 -19.36
C GLY A 738 15.50 -27.51 -19.36
N PRO A 739 14.89 -27.48 -18.15
CA PRO A 739 13.46 -27.24 -17.96
C PRO A 739 13.00 -25.86 -18.44
N VAL A 740 13.90 -24.87 -18.51
CA VAL A 740 13.60 -23.53 -19.00
C VAL A 740 13.14 -23.55 -20.46
N ARG A 741 13.82 -24.31 -21.33
CA ARG A 741 13.40 -24.40 -22.75
C ARG A 741 12.01 -25.00 -22.86
N ALA A 742 11.76 -26.09 -22.14
CA ALA A 742 10.45 -26.75 -22.12
C ALA A 742 9.36 -25.81 -21.61
N PHE A 743 9.63 -25.02 -20.58
CA PHE A 743 8.69 -24.02 -20.09
C PHE A 743 8.41 -22.94 -21.15
N LEU A 744 9.45 -22.38 -21.78
CA LEU A 744 9.27 -21.35 -22.81
C LEU A 744 8.47 -21.87 -24.00
N THR A 745 8.63 -23.14 -24.38
CA THR A 745 7.89 -23.72 -25.51
C THR A 745 6.45 -24.12 -25.19
N HIS A 746 6.09 -24.33 -23.92
CA HIS A 746 4.73 -24.78 -23.55
C HIS A 746 3.93 -23.72 -22.80
N HIS A 747 4.58 -22.76 -22.13
CA HIS A 747 3.92 -21.84 -21.19
C HIS A 747 4.31 -20.37 -21.32
N CYS A 748 5.10 -19.97 -22.33
CA CYS A 748 5.45 -18.54 -22.50
C CYS A 748 4.22 -17.63 -22.63
N LEU A 749 3.22 -17.98 -23.44
CA LEU A 749 1.98 -17.19 -23.53
C LEU A 749 1.13 -17.26 -22.26
N HIS A 750 1.01 -18.45 -21.67
CA HIS A 750 0.27 -18.65 -20.42
C HIS A 750 0.83 -17.82 -19.26
N TRP A 751 2.16 -17.72 -19.19
CA TRP A 751 2.86 -16.90 -18.21
C TRP A 751 2.63 -15.40 -18.44
N MET A 752 2.63 -14.95 -19.70
CA MET A 752 2.29 -13.56 -20.03
C MET A 752 0.83 -13.22 -19.73
N GLU A 753 -0.10 -14.15 -19.98
CA GLU A 753 -1.51 -14.02 -19.58
C GLU A 753 -1.61 -13.82 -18.06
N ALA A 754 -0.94 -14.65 -17.27
CA ALA A 754 -0.93 -14.55 -15.81
C ALA A 754 -0.34 -13.21 -15.32
N LEU A 755 0.79 -12.76 -15.90
CA LEU A 755 1.35 -11.45 -15.58
C LEU A 755 0.39 -10.30 -15.92
N SER A 756 -0.30 -10.39 -17.07
CA SER A 756 -1.32 -9.41 -17.45
C SER A 756 -2.49 -9.38 -16.48
N LEU A 757 -3.02 -10.54 -16.08
CA LEU A 757 -4.10 -10.64 -15.08
C LEU A 757 -3.72 -10.00 -13.74
N MET A 758 -2.46 -10.12 -13.32
CA MET A 758 -1.92 -9.43 -12.13
C MET A 758 -1.64 -7.94 -12.34
N GLY A 759 -1.77 -7.44 -13.57
CA GLY A 759 -1.45 -6.07 -13.96
C GLY A 759 0.03 -5.75 -13.95
N ARG A 760 0.86 -6.75 -14.27
CA ARG A 760 2.33 -6.70 -14.26
C ARG A 760 2.91 -7.16 -15.60
N ALA A 761 2.18 -7.01 -16.71
CA ALA A 761 2.63 -7.47 -18.03
C ALA A 761 3.94 -6.80 -18.47
N SER A 762 4.16 -5.54 -18.14
CA SER A 762 5.39 -4.80 -18.48
C SER A 762 6.65 -5.36 -17.83
N GLU A 763 6.53 -6.07 -16.70
CA GLU A 763 7.67 -6.70 -16.02
C GLU A 763 8.22 -7.91 -16.77
N SER A 764 7.41 -8.52 -17.65
CA SER A 764 7.82 -9.67 -18.47
C SER A 764 9.10 -9.39 -19.27
N LEU A 765 9.27 -8.16 -19.78
CA LEU A 765 10.46 -7.75 -20.52
C LEU A 765 11.72 -7.75 -19.65
N GLY A 766 11.63 -7.22 -18.43
CA GLY A 766 12.75 -7.21 -17.49
C GLY A 766 13.17 -8.63 -17.09
N ILE A 767 12.18 -9.49 -16.84
CA ILE A 767 12.37 -10.91 -16.50
C ILE A 767 13.05 -11.65 -17.67
N ILE A 768 12.56 -11.51 -18.90
CA ILE A 768 13.15 -12.15 -20.08
C ILE A 768 14.56 -11.62 -20.37
N LYS A 769 14.79 -10.29 -20.31
CA LYS A 769 16.12 -9.71 -20.55
C LYS A 769 17.14 -10.20 -19.52
N THR A 770 16.72 -10.33 -18.26
CA THR A 770 17.55 -10.92 -17.21
C THR A 770 17.89 -12.35 -17.57
N LEU A 771 16.91 -13.18 -17.93
CA LEU A 771 17.15 -14.55 -18.36
C LEU A 771 18.12 -14.63 -19.56
N GLN A 772 17.97 -13.73 -20.53
CA GLN A 772 18.84 -13.65 -21.71
C GLN A 772 20.30 -13.36 -21.33
N SER A 773 20.56 -12.55 -20.30
CA SER A 773 21.92 -12.30 -19.80
C SER A 773 22.55 -13.49 -19.05
N HIS A 774 21.76 -14.50 -18.68
CA HIS A 774 22.21 -15.71 -17.97
C HIS A 774 22.34 -16.96 -18.84
N LEU A 775 22.18 -16.81 -20.16
CA LEU A 775 22.32 -17.91 -21.08
C LEU A 775 23.79 -18.34 -21.22
N ASN A 776 24.01 -19.65 -21.44
CA ASN A 776 25.32 -20.16 -21.80
C ASN A 776 25.63 -19.85 -23.27
N PRO A 777 26.62 -18.99 -23.60
CA PRO A 777 26.89 -18.57 -24.97
C PRO A 777 27.12 -19.72 -25.96
N GLU A 778 27.63 -20.86 -25.49
CA GLU A 778 27.99 -22.00 -26.34
C GLU A 778 26.86 -23.03 -26.50
N ALA A 779 25.84 -23.01 -25.63
CA ALA A 779 24.87 -24.11 -25.51
C ALA A 779 23.41 -23.65 -25.34
N SER A 780 23.09 -22.42 -25.75
CA SER A 780 21.77 -21.80 -25.54
C SER A 780 21.17 -21.17 -26.81
N ALA A 781 21.65 -21.56 -27.99
CA ALA A 781 21.26 -20.93 -29.25
C ALA A 781 19.73 -20.99 -29.47
N LYS A 782 19.06 -22.08 -29.08
CA LYS A 782 17.61 -22.23 -29.24
C LYS A 782 16.83 -21.37 -28.25
N ILE A 783 17.25 -21.34 -26.98
CA ILE A 783 16.63 -20.45 -25.99
C ILE A 783 16.85 -18.99 -26.38
N SER A 784 18.05 -18.63 -26.83
CA SER A 784 18.36 -17.26 -27.26
C SER A 784 17.48 -16.80 -28.42
N SER A 785 17.20 -17.67 -29.40
CA SER A 785 16.30 -17.33 -30.50
C SER A 785 14.85 -17.18 -30.04
N ILE A 786 14.35 -18.08 -29.18
CA ILE A 786 13.01 -17.97 -28.58
C ILE A 786 12.87 -16.67 -27.78
N LEU A 787 13.84 -16.33 -26.94
CA LEU A 787 13.78 -15.11 -26.12
C LEU A 787 13.88 -13.85 -26.97
N SER A 788 14.68 -13.86 -28.04
CA SER A 788 14.77 -12.71 -28.96
C SER A 788 13.44 -12.47 -29.69
N ASP A 789 12.78 -13.54 -30.14
CA ASP A 789 11.46 -13.48 -30.74
C ASP A 789 10.38 -13.08 -29.72
N ALA A 790 10.44 -13.60 -28.49
CA ALA A 790 9.54 -13.23 -27.40
C ALA A 790 9.66 -11.75 -27.02
N ILE A 791 10.88 -11.18 -26.97
CA ILE A 791 11.07 -9.75 -26.73
C ILE A 791 10.37 -8.92 -27.82
N ARG A 792 10.51 -9.31 -29.10
CA ARG A 792 9.81 -8.64 -30.22
C ARG A 792 8.30 -8.76 -30.08
N PHE A 793 7.81 -9.97 -29.81
CA PHE A 793 6.40 -10.26 -29.60
C PHE A 793 5.79 -9.43 -28.48
N ILE A 794 6.48 -9.33 -27.34
CA ILE A 794 6.00 -8.55 -26.18
C ILE A 794 6.01 -7.06 -26.50
N LEU A 795 7.12 -6.50 -27.00
CA LEU A 795 7.20 -5.06 -27.28
C LEU A 795 6.12 -4.61 -28.28
N ALA A 796 5.81 -5.44 -29.28
CA ALA A 796 4.78 -5.15 -30.26
C ALA A 796 3.35 -5.14 -29.66
N ASN A 797 3.09 -5.90 -28.59
CA ASN A 797 1.73 -6.22 -28.16
C ASN A 797 1.41 -5.93 -26.68
N VAL A 798 2.39 -5.57 -25.85
CA VAL A 798 2.23 -5.48 -24.38
C VAL A 798 1.12 -4.52 -23.95
N SER A 799 0.89 -3.42 -24.67
CA SER A 799 -0.17 -2.45 -24.38
C SER A 799 -1.57 -3.06 -24.45
N ILE A 800 -1.82 -3.92 -25.45
CA ILE A 800 -3.08 -4.62 -25.65
C ILE A 800 -3.19 -5.78 -24.66
N ILE A 801 -2.10 -6.53 -24.49
CA ILE A 801 -2.05 -7.68 -23.58
C ILE A 801 -2.35 -7.23 -22.15
N ASP A 802 -1.76 -6.13 -21.65
CA ASP A 802 -1.97 -5.64 -20.28
C ASP A 802 -3.42 -5.18 -20.03
N LYS A 803 -4.07 -4.62 -21.05
CA LYS A 803 -5.46 -4.15 -20.97
C LYS A 803 -6.48 -5.27 -21.11
N THR A 804 -6.23 -6.22 -22.00
CA THR A 804 -7.14 -7.31 -22.38
C THR A 804 -6.34 -8.62 -22.47
N PRO A 805 -6.17 -9.36 -21.36
CA PRO A 805 -5.21 -10.47 -21.25
C PRO A 805 -5.34 -11.52 -22.35
N LEU A 806 -6.56 -11.92 -22.70
CA LEU A 806 -6.85 -12.96 -23.68
C LEU A 806 -6.61 -12.54 -25.14
N GLN A 807 -6.42 -11.25 -25.43
CA GLN A 807 -6.02 -10.80 -26.76
C GLN A 807 -4.63 -11.31 -27.17
N ILE A 808 -3.84 -11.81 -26.22
CA ILE A 808 -2.57 -12.47 -26.53
C ILE A 808 -2.73 -13.62 -27.53
N TYR A 809 -3.86 -14.35 -27.46
CA TYR A 809 -4.15 -15.49 -28.35
C TYR A 809 -4.91 -15.07 -29.61
N SER A 810 -5.96 -14.26 -29.44
CA SER A 810 -6.88 -13.91 -30.53
C SER A 810 -6.37 -12.82 -31.47
N SER A 811 -5.41 -12.00 -31.00
CA SER A 811 -4.85 -10.89 -31.77
C SER A 811 -3.33 -10.97 -31.84
N ALA A 812 -2.60 -10.86 -30.72
CA ALA A 812 -1.14 -10.77 -30.76
C ALA A 812 -0.50 -11.96 -31.47
N LEU A 813 -0.95 -13.17 -31.13
CA LEU A 813 -0.47 -14.42 -31.74
C LEU A 813 -0.92 -14.58 -33.19
N ALA A 814 -2.19 -14.33 -33.48
CA ALA A 814 -2.75 -14.49 -34.83
C ALA A 814 -2.12 -13.55 -35.86
N PHE A 815 -1.71 -12.35 -35.44
CA PHE A 815 -1.07 -11.33 -36.29
C PHE A 815 0.46 -11.31 -36.20
N ALA A 816 1.08 -12.19 -35.40
CA ALA A 816 2.53 -12.30 -35.35
C ALA A 816 3.09 -12.76 -36.71
N PRO A 817 4.32 -12.38 -37.10
CA PRO A 817 4.89 -12.73 -38.40
C PRO A 817 4.95 -14.24 -38.65
N ASP A 818 4.88 -14.66 -39.91
CA ASP A 818 4.85 -16.07 -40.28
C ASP A 818 6.08 -16.84 -39.75
N LYS A 819 7.27 -16.24 -39.73
CA LYS A 819 8.49 -16.87 -39.20
C LYS A 819 8.70 -16.68 -37.70
N SER A 820 7.75 -16.06 -36.98
CA SER A 820 7.86 -15.91 -35.52
C SER A 820 7.90 -17.28 -34.85
N ILE A 821 8.92 -17.49 -34.02
CA ILE A 821 9.08 -18.72 -33.25
C ILE A 821 7.93 -18.86 -32.26
N ILE A 822 7.51 -17.78 -31.59
CA ILE A 822 6.36 -17.76 -30.68
C ILE A 822 5.08 -18.13 -31.43
N ARG A 823 4.87 -17.59 -32.65
CA ARG A 823 3.69 -17.97 -33.46
C ARG A 823 3.63 -19.45 -33.75
N HIS A 824 4.71 -20.02 -34.30
CA HIS A 824 4.76 -21.45 -34.60
C HIS A 824 4.65 -22.33 -33.35
N THR A 825 5.22 -21.89 -32.24
CA THR A 825 5.23 -22.66 -30.99
C THR A 825 3.82 -22.78 -30.40
N PHE A 826 3.00 -21.74 -30.51
CA PHE A 826 1.69 -21.65 -29.89
C PHE A 826 0.53 -21.64 -30.90
N GLU A 827 0.75 -22.04 -32.15
CA GLU A 827 -0.24 -21.98 -33.23
C GLU A 827 -1.57 -22.66 -32.85
N SER A 828 -1.51 -23.74 -32.07
CA SER A 828 -2.69 -24.46 -31.55
C SER A 828 -3.58 -23.63 -30.62
N ASP A 829 -3.03 -22.59 -30.02
CA ASP A 829 -3.72 -21.73 -29.04
C ASP A 829 -4.48 -20.59 -29.73
N ILE A 830 -4.30 -20.41 -31.05
CA ILE A 830 -5.12 -19.51 -31.85
C ILE A 830 -6.56 -20.04 -31.82
N PRO A 831 -7.55 -19.23 -31.40
CA PRO A 831 -8.91 -19.71 -31.28
C PRO A 831 -9.48 -20.24 -32.60
N SER A 832 -10.08 -21.43 -32.55
CA SER A 832 -10.60 -22.13 -33.74
C SER A 832 -11.73 -21.40 -34.48
N TRP A 833 -12.36 -20.41 -33.84
CA TRP A 833 -13.37 -19.55 -34.50
C TRP A 833 -12.75 -18.51 -35.43
N ILE A 834 -11.43 -18.31 -35.40
CA ILE A 834 -10.68 -17.53 -36.39
C ILE A 834 -10.42 -18.43 -37.60
N SER A 835 -11.38 -18.45 -38.53
CA SER A 835 -11.34 -19.32 -39.71
C SER A 835 -10.54 -18.75 -40.88
N LEU A 836 -10.33 -17.43 -40.90
CA LEU A 836 -9.49 -16.74 -41.86
C LEU A 836 -8.31 -16.13 -41.12
N ALA A 837 -7.13 -16.73 -41.30
CA ALA A 837 -5.90 -16.18 -40.77
C ALA A 837 -5.62 -14.81 -41.42
N PRO A 838 -5.20 -13.79 -40.64
CA PRO A 838 -4.82 -12.51 -41.20
C PRO A 838 -3.59 -12.66 -42.11
N GLU A 839 -3.47 -11.81 -43.12
CA GLU A 839 -2.23 -11.67 -43.89
C GLU A 839 -1.15 -11.06 -42.96
N ALA A 840 -0.28 -11.92 -42.42
CA ALA A 840 0.82 -11.50 -41.58
C ALA A 840 2.07 -11.24 -42.43
N GLU A 841 2.94 -10.34 -41.94
CA GLU A 841 4.26 -10.14 -42.54
C GLU A 841 5.13 -11.40 -42.38
N THR A 842 6.11 -11.61 -43.25
CA THR A 842 6.96 -12.81 -43.19
C THR A 842 7.91 -12.80 -41.99
N ASP A 843 8.43 -11.63 -41.62
CA ASP A 843 9.41 -11.41 -40.56
C ASP A 843 9.01 -10.17 -39.75
N TRP A 844 9.51 -10.04 -38.51
CA TRP A 844 9.35 -8.79 -37.76
C TRP A 844 9.99 -7.64 -38.53
N ASN A 845 9.22 -6.58 -38.77
CA ASN A 845 9.76 -5.37 -39.38
C ASN A 845 10.67 -4.57 -38.42
N SER A 846 11.15 -3.43 -38.90
CA SER A 846 12.03 -2.55 -38.12
C SER A 846 11.31 -1.82 -36.98
N CYS A 847 9.97 -1.78 -36.99
CA CYS A 847 9.18 -1.24 -35.89
C CYS A 847 9.26 -2.20 -34.71
N LEU A 848 9.88 -1.74 -33.62
CA LEU A 848 9.96 -2.52 -32.38
C LEU A 848 8.66 -2.46 -31.59
N GLN A 849 7.97 -1.31 -31.64
CA GLN A 849 6.85 -1.02 -30.78
C GLN A 849 6.02 0.14 -31.33
N THR A 850 4.70 0.02 -31.23
CA THR A 850 3.74 1.08 -31.53
C THR A 850 3.22 1.67 -30.23
N LEU A 851 3.35 2.99 -30.07
CA LEU A 851 2.92 3.72 -28.88
C LEU A 851 1.48 4.22 -29.08
N GLU A 852 0.52 3.42 -28.65
CA GLU A 852 -0.90 3.67 -28.88
C GLU A 852 -1.56 4.46 -27.75
N GLY A 853 -2.35 5.47 -28.13
CA GLY A 853 -3.30 6.08 -27.20
C GLY A 853 -3.74 7.51 -27.52
N HIS A 854 -3.07 8.23 -28.41
CA HIS A 854 -3.61 9.51 -28.88
C HIS A 854 -4.92 9.31 -29.65
N SER A 855 -5.91 10.18 -29.42
CA SER A 855 -7.23 10.10 -30.06
C SER A 855 -7.36 10.99 -31.30
N SER A 856 -6.25 11.60 -31.75
CA SER A 856 -6.15 12.49 -32.90
C SER A 856 -4.73 12.44 -33.49
N PRO A 857 -4.46 12.97 -34.70
CA PRO A 857 -3.14 12.93 -35.31
C PRO A 857 -2.03 13.46 -34.40
N VAL A 858 -0.96 12.68 -34.28
CA VAL A 858 0.28 13.10 -33.60
C VAL A 858 1.01 14.09 -34.51
N ARG A 859 1.26 15.30 -34.02
CA ARG A 859 1.91 16.39 -34.77
C ARG A 859 3.41 16.47 -34.54
N SER A 860 3.87 16.01 -33.38
CA SER A 860 5.27 16.10 -32.99
C SER A 860 5.67 14.93 -32.11
N VAL A 861 6.90 14.46 -32.28
CA VAL A 861 7.54 13.47 -31.42
C VAL A 861 8.96 13.92 -31.11
N ALA A 862 9.43 13.71 -29.88
CA ALA A 862 10.81 14.02 -29.48
C ALA A 862 11.32 13.04 -28.43
N PHE A 863 12.55 12.55 -28.63
CA PHE A 863 13.25 11.72 -27.65
C PHE A 863 13.85 12.59 -26.53
N SER A 864 13.88 12.04 -25.33
CA SER A 864 14.72 12.56 -24.25
C SER A 864 16.21 12.45 -24.61
N HIS A 865 17.05 13.29 -24.03
CA HIS A 865 18.49 13.34 -24.34
C HIS A 865 19.23 12.02 -24.09
N ASN A 866 18.75 11.20 -23.15
CA ASN A 866 19.29 9.86 -22.84
C ASN A 866 18.56 8.72 -23.56
N SER A 867 17.67 9.03 -24.50
CA SER A 867 16.84 8.07 -25.26
C SER A 867 15.99 7.12 -24.42
N ALA A 868 15.78 7.40 -23.12
CA ALA A 868 14.97 6.57 -22.24
C ALA A 868 13.47 6.84 -22.38
N LEU A 869 13.09 8.03 -22.87
CA LEU A 869 11.71 8.47 -23.01
C LEU A 869 11.45 9.05 -24.41
N VAL A 870 10.20 8.93 -24.85
CA VAL A 870 9.65 9.63 -26.02
C VAL A 870 8.50 10.50 -25.54
N SER A 871 8.45 11.73 -26.03
CA SER A 871 7.28 12.60 -25.92
C SER A 871 6.56 12.64 -27.26
N SER A 872 5.23 12.63 -27.25
CA SER A 872 4.39 12.80 -28.42
C SER A 872 3.31 13.84 -28.14
N ALA A 873 3.09 14.76 -29.06
CA ALA A 873 2.05 15.79 -28.98
C ALA A 873 1.02 15.60 -30.10
N SER A 874 -0.26 15.66 -29.77
CA SER A 874 -1.35 15.35 -30.69
C SER A 874 -2.42 16.45 -30.72
N ASP A 875 -3.16 16.47 -31.83
CA ASP A 875 -4.37 17.25 -32.02
C ASP A 875 -5.53 16.83 -31.08
N ASP A 876 -5.35 15.80 -30.23
CA ASP A 876 -6.29 15.46 -29.15
C ASP A 876 -6.13 16.37 -27.93
N TRP A 877 -5.31 17.41 -28.09
CA TRP A 877 -4.93 18.38 -27.10
C TRP A 877 -4.23 17.70 -25.94
N THR A 878 -3.47 16.64 -26.21
CA THR A 878 -2.64 15.99 -25.22
C THR A 878 -1.19 15.82 -25.68
N VAL A 879 -0.30 15.86 -24.70
CA VAL A 879 1.08 15.38 -24.81
C VAL A 879 1.20 14.13 -23.97
N ARG A 880 1.68 13.05 -24.58
CA ARG A 880 1.98 11.79 -23.91
C ARG A 880 3.48 11.58 -23.79
N ILE A 881 3.91 10.94 -22.72
CA ILE A 881 5.29 10.52 -22.52
C ILE A 881 5.31 9.02 -22.34
N TRP A 882 6.25 8.40 -23.03
CA TRP A 882 6.39 6.95 -23.16
C TRP A 882 7.79 6.55 -22.73
N ARG A 883 7.92 5.37 -22.13
CA ARG A 883 9.21 4.70 -21.96
C ARG A 883 9.62 4.04 -23.27
N THR A 884 10.88 4.18 -23.68
CA THR A 884 11.36 3.58 -24.93
C THR A 884 11.66 2.08 -24.79
N ASP A 885 11.88 1.60 -23.57
CA ASP A 885 12.27 0.22 -23.29
C ASP A 885 11.08 -0.72 -23.03
N THR A 886 9.94 -0.18 -22.60
CA THR A 886 8.69 -0.92 -22.36
C THR A 886 7.50 -0.43 -23.20
N GLY A 887 7.55 0.80 -23.70
CA GLY A 887 6.44 1.51 -24.35
C GLY A 887 5.29 1.89 -23.45
N ASP A 888 5.47 1.79 -22.13
CA ASP A 888 4.46 2.23 -21.18
C ASP A 888 4.25 3.74 -21.33
N CYS A 889 2.98 4.13 -21.46
CA CYS A 889 2.56 5.53 -21.39
C CYS A 889 2.67 5.99 -19.94
N ILE A 890 3.82 6.53 -19.56
CA ILE A 890 4.05 7.04 -18.20
C ILE A 890 3.27 8.33 -17.91
N ARG A 891 2.77 9.02 -18.94
CA ARG A 891 1.96 10.25 -18.76
C ARG A 891 1.05 10.54 -19.94
N ASN A 892 -0.12 11.09 -19.64
CA ASN A 892 -1.02 11.77 -20.57
C ASN A 892 -1.39 13.14 -19.96
N SER A 893 -1.09 14.24 -20.66
CA SER A 893 -1.33 15.61 -20.17
C SER A 893 -2.06 16.46 -21.20
N ARG A 894 -3.11 17.20 -20.82
CA ARG A 894 -3.79 18.10 -21.75
C ARG A 894 -2.92 19.32 -22.07
N ALA A 895 -2.64 19.55 -23.33
CA ALA A 895 -2.05 20.80 -23.83
C ALA A 895 -3.13 21.88 -23.75
N ILE A 896 -2.96 22.86 -22.84
CA ILE A 896 -3.79 24.06 -22.84
C ILE A 896 -3.42 24.84 -24.09
N ALA A 897 -4.30 24.84 -25.09
CA ALA A 897 -4.18 25.74 -26.23
C ALA A 897 -4.37 27.17 -25.72
N ALA A 898 -3.28 27.84 -25.35
CA ALA A 898 -3.25 29.29 -25.34
C ALA A 898 -3.58 29.71 -26.77
N ARG A 899 -4.80 30.25 -26.93
CA ARG A 899 -5.31 30.82 -28.17
C ARG A 899 -4.39 31.98 -28.54
N LEU A 900 -3.28 31.69 -29.23
CA LEU A 900 -2.51 32.71 -29.92
C LEU A 900 -3.37 33.17 -31.08
N GLY A 901 -4.22 34.15 -30.79
CA GLY A 901 -4.90 34.96 -31.79
C GLY A 901 -3.86 35.56 -32.72
N ARG A 902 -4.18 35.53 -34.01
CA ARG A 902 -3.49 36.33 -35.02
C ARG A 902 -3.48 37.80 -34.64
#